data_AF-A0A4R4Q9Y0-F1
#
_entry.id   AF-A0A4R4Q9Y0-F1
#
_cell.length_a   1.000
_cell.length_b   1.000
_cell.length_c   1.000
_cell.angle_alpha   90.00
_cell.angle_beta   90.00
_cell.angle_gamma   90.00
#
_symmetry.space_group_name_H-M   'P 1'
#
loop_
_entity.id
_entity.type
_entity.pdbx_description
1 polymer ?
#
loop_
_entity_poly.entity_id
_entity_poly.type
_entity_poly.pdbx_seq_one_letter_code
_entity_poly.pdbx_strand_id
1 'polypeptide(L)'
;MKRRQAAGVAIAGLMILGLPPTLAGTADAAGRILTVGKAGAQYSTIQAAANASLPGDTIVISAGTYQEALTPKSGGYGQEIVYQAAPGARVVLDGNKTLKSGNGLLNLDGKSWLKFDGIAVTKSPTHGVYGYQVSHITFTRCEVSSSSNGGLVILGGSDIVVDGCDVHHNNDKGTSASHEAITLGEGSTRFDIRNNHVHDNGEEGIDAKYDDNAAGVIRNNLVHDNRGPNIYVDSSSGVEVSGNTTYGAKESTKAGIAIAVEDYSSSRKAQNIRIVNNVSYQNAGGGISFWKESSGTISGISIINNTIANNPKPGIVGASEVSGSGNVVRNTIFAGNSSGIGGPFTSDHNLTSDPGFVDPGNGDYHLRDGSAAIDAGSATGVPAVDRDGVARPQGNGYDVGAYEGVGGGGPTDPPPTGDWDPRQPGPNDLFTATDGSVNYFRSAIGANPRLDANSAAIVNSMGSNTPRLNGPEWQITVFTSSNSDPVYHPEFSEDWGCSVGDGIHIPDYATRELPSPGDEWIVVYNKDDKTVKSIWGASKASGSWNGSCGGTWPAASGGGTESKTSGVGTGAEVQAGAGFILNSEISTGAIEHALYFTSRTTCSNFRKPAGKSDGGTSGSSCVPMGARLQLDPSVDCAGLAGASSGEKMICVAMQKYGGYVLDSGGPGPISGIGVAGDDLTDPNRAPWQTPGDGMRPGGILNKVGLDGSTAALSHIPWNKLRVLASWNGQ
;
A
#
# COMPACT_ATOMS: atom_id res chain seq x y z
N MET A 1 44.09 2.45 36.88
CA MET A 1 45.38 1.86 37.30
C MET A 1 45.71 0.72 36.34
N LYS A 2 46.95 0.67 35.84
CA LYS A 2 47.57 -0.30 34.91
C LYS A 2 47.02 -0.37 33.48
N ARG A 3 47.59 0.52 32.64
CA ARG A 3 47.74 0.37 31.19
C ARG A 3 48.59 -0.88 30.87
N ARG A 4 48.23 -1.62 29.82
CA ARG A 4 49.17 -2.44 29.04
C ARG A 4 48.98 -2.13 27.56
N GLN A 5 50.06 -1.65 26.95
CA GLN A 5 50.26 -1.51 25.52
C GLN A 5 50.33 -2.91 24.88
N ALA A 6 49.72 -3.08 23.71
CA ALA A 6 50.04 -4.16 22.79
C ALA A 6 50.57 -3.55 21.50
N ALA A 7 51.76 -4.00 21.13
CA ALA A 7 52.57 -3.52 20.02
C ALA A 7 51.96 -3.88 18.66
N GLY A 8 52.09 -2.96 17.72
CA GLY A 8 51.79 -3.19 16.31
C GLY A 8 52.81 -4.14 15.68
N VAL A 9 52.31 -5.08 14.88
CA VAL A 9 53.09 -5.83 13.91
C VAL A 9 52.57 -5.44 12.54
N ALA A 10 53.37 -4.69 11.80
CA ALA A 10 53.16 -4.40 10.39
C ALA A 10 53.56 -5.64 9.58
N ILE A 11 52.61 -6.24 8.85
CA ILE A 11 52.90 -7.24 7.83
C ILE A 11 52.79 -6.53 6.48
N ALA A 12 53.93 -6.43 5.80
CA ALA A 12 54.04 -5.90 4.46
C ALA A 12 53.26 -6.79 3.47
N GLY A 13 52.35 -6.18 2.72
CA GLY A 13 51.60 -6.83 1.65
C GLY A 13 52.51 -7.17 0.47
N LEU A 14 52.62 -8.46 0.16
CA LEU A 14 53.16 -8.96 -1.09
C LEU A 14 52.00 -8.99 -2.10
N MET A 15 51.95 -8.03 -3.03
CA MET A 15 51.05 -8.08 -4.18
C MET A 15 51.47 -9.23 -5.09
N ILE A 16 50.77 -10.35 -5.02
CA ILE A 16 50.78 -11.37 -6.05
C ILE A 16 49.65 -11.01 -7.02
N LEU A 17 50.03 -10.58 -8.23
CA LEU A 17 49.14 -10.44 -9.39
C LEU A 17 48.60 -11.83 -9.75
N GLY A 18 47.49 -12.22 -9.12
CA GLY A 18 46.69 -13.36 -9.52
C GLY A 18 45.89 -13.02 -10.76
N LEU A 19 46.11 -13.78 -11.83
CA LEU A 19 45.26 -13.85 -13.01
C LEU A 19 43.78 -13.98 -12.58
N PRO A 20 42.83 -13.31 -13.28
CA PRO A 20 41.44 -13.44 -12.93
C PRO A 20 41.03 -14.92 -13.03
N PRO A 21 40.39 -15.50 -12.00
CA PRO A 21 39.78 -16.80 -12.16
C PRO A 21 38.77 -16.69 -13.29
N THR A 22 38.95 -17.56 -14.27
CA THR A 22 38.01 -17.83 -15.35
C THR A 22 36.59 -17.82 -14.78
N LEU A 23 35.75 -16.93 -15.30
CA LEU A 23 34.30 -16.94 -15.12
C LEU A 23 33.79 -18.31 -15.58
N ALA A 24 33.75 -19.24 -14.65
CA ALA A 24 33.09 -20.51 -14.80
C ALA A 24 31.59 -20.26 -14.62
N GLY A 25 30.88 -20.29 -15.74
CA GLY A 25 29.46 -20.58 -15.80
C GLY A 25 28.53 -19.53 -15.21
N THR A 26 27.96 -18.69 -16.07
CA THR A 26 26.57 -18.28 -15.93
C THR A 26 25.71 -19.54 -15.94
N ALA A 27 25.39 -20.08 -14.77
CA ALA A 27 24.40 -21.12 -14.57
C ALA A 27 23.26 -20.53 -13.74
N ASP A 28 22.02 -20.79 -14.18
CA ASP A 28 20.74 -20.36 -13.62
C ASP A 28 20.75 -20.10 -12.11
N ALA A 29 20.39 -18.87 -11.69
CA ALA A 29 20.33 -18.47 -10.29
C ALA A 29 18.96 -18.69 -9.63
N ALA A 30 18.14 -19.61 -10.15
CA ALA A 30 16.95 -20.04 -9.42
C ALA A 30 17.37 -21.09 -8.39
N GLY A 31 17.42 -20.72 -7.10
CA GLY A 31 17.63 -21.69 -6.04
C GLY A 31 16.50 -22.72 -5.97
N ARG A 32 16.73 -23.82 -5.26
CA ARG A 32 15.79 -24.95 -5.25
C ARG A 32 14.53 -24.58 -4.47
N ILE A 33 13.41 -25.18 -4.88
CA ILE A 33 12.17 -25.13 -4.09
C ILE A 33 12.13 -26.35 -3.17
N LEU A 34 12.10 -26.10 -1.86
CA LEU A 34 11.88 -27.12 -0.83
C LEU A 34 10.45 -27.01 -0.32
N THR A 35 9.69 -28.12 -0.33
CA THR A 35 8.29 -28.10 0.11
C THR A 35 8.13 -28.66 1.52
N VAL A 36 7.35 -27.97 2.35
CA VAL A 36 7.03 -28.37 3.72
C VAL A 36 5.53 -28.61 3.87
N GLY A 37 5.14 -29.70 4.52
CA GLY A 37 3.72 -30.09 4.68
C GLY A 37 3.54 -31.44 5.38
N LYS A 38 2.40 -31.65 6.04
CA LYS A 38 2.12 -32.90 6.78
C LYS A 38 1.98 -34.14 5.88
N ALA A 39 1.58 -33.97 4.62
CA ALA A 39 1.47 -35.03 3.63
C ALA A 39 1.88 -34.51 2.24
N GLY A 40 2.56 -35.35 1.44
CA GLY A 40 2.92 -35.05 0.05
C GLY A 40 4.07 -34.06 -0.16
N ALA A 41 4.60 -33.44 0.90
CA ALA A 41 5.74 -32.53 0.84
C ALA A 41 7.08 -33.26 1.05
N GLN A 42 8.18 -32.64 0.62
CA GLN A 42 9.54 -33.18 0.80
C GLN A 42 9.93 -33.28 2.29
N TYR A 43 9.46 -32.33 3.10
CA TYR A 43 9.73 -32.25 4.53
C TYR A 43 8.43 -32.13 5.31
N SER A 44 8.35 -32.81 6.45
CA SER A 44 7.19 -32.74 7.35
C SER A 44 7.25 -31.57 8.34
N THR A 45 8.42 -30.94 8.50
CA THR A 45 8.65 -29.81 9.40
C THR A 45 9.45 -28.72 8.71
N ILE A 46 9.27 -27.47 9.15
CA ILE A 46 9.97 -26.31 8.61
C ILE A 46 11.46 -26.39 8.94
N GLN A 47 11.82 -26.82 10.16
CA GLN A 47 13.22 -26.99 10.55
C GLN A 47 13.94 -28.05 9.71
N ALA A 48 13.26 -29.14 9.32
CA ALA A 48 13.87 -30.14 8.46
C ALA A 48 14.24 -29.58 7.08
N ALA A 49 13.39 -28.74 6.49
CA ALA A 49 13.71 -28.02 5.26
C ALA A 49 14.81 -26.97 5.47
N ALA A 50 14.78 -26.22 6.57
CA ALA A 50 15.82 -25.26 6.94
C ALA A 50 17.20 -25.93 7.11
N ASN A 51 17.24 -27.16 7.62
CA ASN A 51 18.47 -27.95 7.73
C ASN A 51 18.99 -28.41 6.36
N ALA A 52 18.11 -28.58 5.37
CA ALA A 52 18.46 -29.02 4.03
C ALA A 52 18.72 -27.88 3.03
N SER A 53 18.33 -26.66 3.37
CA SER A 53 18.48 -25.50 2.49
C SER A 53 19.93 -25.09 2.28
N LEU A 54 20.14 -24.47 1.13
CA LEU A 54 21.34 -23.81 0.64
C LEU A 54 20.99 -22.36 0.27
N PRO A 55 21.97 -21.44 0.23
CA PRO A 55 21.75 -20.07 -0.25
C PRO A 55 21.00 -20.02 -1.60
N GLY A 56 19.99 -19.16 -1.68
CA GLY A 56 19.10 -18.99 -2.84
C GLY A 56 17.85 -19.88 -2.82
N ASP A 57 17.80 -20.92 -1.98
CA ASP A 57 16.64 -21.81 -1.92
C ASP A 57 15.38 -21.09 -1.41
N THR A 58 14.22 -21.50 -1.92
CA THR A 58 12.91 -21.09 -1.42
C THR A 58 12.24 -22.28 -0.72
N ILE A 59 11.86 -22.10 0.53
CA ILE A 59 11.12 -23.05 1.36
C ILE A 59 9.64 -22.66 1.31
N VAL A 60 8.84 -23.40 0.54
CA VAL A 60 7.40 -23.20 0.39
C VAL A 60 6.66 -24.06 1.41
N ILE A 61 5.93 -23.41 2.31
CA ILE A 61 5.33 -24.03 3.49
C ILE A 61 3.81 -24.10 3.31
N SER A 62 3.28 -25.32 3.33
CA SER A 62 1.83 -25.57 3.20
C SER A 62 1.07 -25.11 4.43
N ALA A 63 -0.25 -24.91 4.29
CA ALA A 63 -1.11 -24.51 5.40
C ALA A 63 -1.00 -25.50 6.57
N GLY A 64 -0.90 -24.96 7.78
CA GLY A 64 -0.88 -25.77 8.99
C GLY A 64 -0.22 -25.10 10.17
N THR A 65 -0.44 -25.73 11.33
CA THR A 65 0.28 -25.42 12.56
C THR A 65 1.44 -26.40 12.73
N TYR A 66 2.62 -25.82 12.86
CA TYR A 66 3.91 -26.45 13.05
C TYR A 66 4.37 -26.15 14.47
N GLN A 67 4.24 -27.15 15.35
CA GLN A 67 4.67 -27.02 16.73
C GLN A 67 6.16 -27.35 16.83
N GLU A 68 6.99 -26.43 16.35
CA GLU A 68 8.45 -26.54 16.34
C GLU A 68 9.10 -25.17 16.59
N ALA A 69 10.39 -25.17 16.89
CA ALA A 69 11.22 -23.96 16.92
C ALA A 69 12.06 -23.93 15.64
N LEU A 70 12.29 -22.73 15.10
CA LEU A 70 12.98 -22.54 13.83
C LEU A 70 14.31 -21.81 14.04
N THR A 71 15.41 -22.44 13.61
CA THR A 71 16.74 -21.83 13.46
C THR A 71 17.19 -22.03 12.02
N PRO A 72 17.09 -21.00 11.17
CA PRO A 72 17.46 -21.08 9.77
C PRO A 72 18.99 -21.06 9.57
N LYS A 73 19.44 -21.44 8.37
CA LYS A 73 20.78 -21.13 7.88
C LYS A 73 20.81 -19.75 7.22
N SER A 74 22.00 -19.17 7.07
CA SER A 74 22.17 -17.93 6.29
C SER A 74 22.11 -18.22 4.78
N GLY A 75 21.56 -17.26 4.03
CA GLY A 75 21.76 -17.17 2.59
C GLY A 75 23.09 -16.49 2.25
N GLY A 76 23.14 -15.88 1.06
CA GLY A 76 24.27 -15.09 0.59
C GLY A 76 23.81 -13.88 -0.23
N TYR A 77 24.76 -13.02 -0.60
CA TYR A 77 24.50 -11.88 -1.47
C TYR A 77 23.89 -12.31 -2.80
N GLY A 78 22.68 -11.81 -3.11
CA GLY A 78 21.91 -12.23 -4.28
C GLY A 78 21.37 -13.67 -4.22
N GLN A 79 21.51 -14.35 -3.08
CA GLN A 79 21.14 -15.74 -2.83
C GLN A 79 20.46 -15.86 -1.45
N GLU A 80 19.43 -15.06 -1.23
CA GLU A 80 18.61 -15.08 -0.02
C GLU A 80 17.91 -16.45 0.13
N ILE A 81 17.80 -16.95 1.36
CA ILE A 81 16.91 -18.09 1.63
C ILE A 81 15.54 -17.55 1.99
N VAL A 82 14.53 -17.95 1.23
CA VAL A 82 13.15 -17.46 1.38
C VAL A 82 12.31 -18.51 2.08
N TYR A 83 11.66 -18.15 3.18
CA TYR A 83 10.64 -18.94 3.87
C TYR A 83 9.29 -18.33 3.53
N GLN A 84 8.49 -19.02 2.73
CA GLN A 84 7.26 -18.46 2.17
C GLN A 84 6.08 -19.38 2.45
N ALA A 85 4.99 -18.81 2.98
CA ALA A 85 3.71 -19.50 3.00
C ALA A 85 3.24 -19.77 1.57
N ALA A 86 2.84 -21.01 1.28
CA ALA A 86 2.22 -21.35 0.01
C ALA A 86 1.03 -20.40 -0.26
N PRO A 87 0.67 -20.14 -1.52
CA PRO A 87 -0.44 -19.25 -1.84
C PRO A 87 -1.73 -19.59 -1.05
N GLY A 88 -2.26 -18.58 -0.35
CA GLY A 88 -3.48 -18.73 0.47
C GLY A 88 -3.31 -19.54 1.76
N ALA A 89 -2.11 -20.07 2.04
CA ALA A 89 -1.86 -20.85 3.23
C ALA A 89 -1.70 -19.95 4.47
N ARG A 90 -2.36 -20.35 5.57
CA ARG A 90 -2.00 -19.88 6.91
C ARG A 90 -0.96 -20.84 7.50
N VAL A 91 0.27 -20.37 7.63
CA VAL A 91 1.39 -21.11 8.22
C VAL A 91 1.64 -20.58 9.61
N VAL A 92 1.56 -21.45 10.62
CA VAL A 92 1.72 -21.07 12.03
C VAL A 92 2.85 -21.86 12.67
N LEU A 93 3.92 -21.19 13.06
CA LEU A 93 4.94 -21.68 13.98
C LEU A 93 4.44 -21.45 15.41
N ASP A 94 3.99 -22.52 16.09
CA ASP A 94 3.35 -22.44 17.41
C ASP A 94 4.28 -23.00 18.50
N GLY A 95 4.73 -22.12 19.40
CA GLY A 95 5.63 -22.47 20.50
C GLY A 95 4.94 -23.08 21.72
N ASN A 96 3.61 -23.23 21.68
CA ASN A 96 2.72 -23.81 22.69
C ASN A 96 2.92 -23.31 24.13
N LYS A 97 3.57 -22.16 24.30
CA LYS A 97 4.06 -21.57 25.55
C LYS A 97 5.05 -22.42 26.35
N THR A 98 5.47 -23.58 25.86
CA THR A 98 6.36 -24.49 26.60
C THR A 98 7.48 -25.08 25.73
N LEU A 99 7.41 -24.92 24.41
CA LEU A 99 8.37 -25.49 23.49
C LEU A 99 9.74 -24.84 23.69
N LYS A 100 10.73 -25.66 24.03
CA LYS A 100 12.11 -25.18 24.18
C LYS A 100 12.61 -24.61 22.85
N SER A 101 13.01 -23.35 22.88
CA SER A 101 13.61 -22.62 21.78
C SER A 101 14.87 -21.89 22.26
N GLY A 102 15.57 -21.22 21.35
CA GLY A 102 16.67 -20.32 21.71
C GLY A 102 16.13 -19.03 22.35
N ASN A 103 16.72 -17.91 21.96
CA ASN A 103 16.24 -16.61 22.44
C ASN A 103 14.85 -16.27 21.87
N GLY A 104 14.50 -16.79 20.69
CA GLY A 104 13.17 -16.70 20.09
C GLY A 104 12.66 -18.05 19.57
N LEU A 105 11.35 -18.15 19.31
CA LEU A 105 10.75 -19.31 18.64
C LEU A 105 11.26 -19.41 17.19
N LEU A 106 11.38 -18.27 16.52
CA LEU A 106 12.25 -18.08 15.36
C LEU A 106 13.57 -17.44 15.82
N ASN A 107 14.65 -18.21 15.81
CA ASN A 107 15.96 -17.82 16.32
C ASN A 107 16.94 -17.53 15.18
N LEU A 108 17.28 -16.26 15.00
CA LEU A 108 18.08 -15.72 13.90
C LEU A 108 19.51 -15.35 14.31
N ASP A 109 19.96 -15.69 15.52
CA ASP A 109 21.28 -15.28 16.01
C ASP A 109 22.41 -15.57 15.01
N GLY A 110 23.14 -14.51 14.61
CA GLY A 110 24.24 -14.56 13.65
C GLY A 110 23.83 -14.98 12.23
N LYS A 111 22.56 -14.80 11.83
CA LYS A 111 22.05 -15.16 10.51
C LYS A 111 21.93 -13.96 9.58
N SER A 112 22.05 -14.22 8.29
CA SER A 112 21.93 -13.18 7.26
C SER A 112 21.28 -13.67 5.99
N TRP A 113 20.80 -12.73 5.17
CA TRP A 113 20.22 -12.99 3.84
C TRP A 113 19.04 -13.96 3.94
N LEU A 114 18.01 -13.54 4.66
CA LEU A 114 16.80 -14.30 4.89
C LEU A 114 15.56 -13.46 4.64
N LYS A 115 14.53 -14.09 4.06
CA LYS A 115 13.18 -13.52 4.00
C LYS A 115 12.15 -14.47 4.56
N PHE A 116 11.22 -13.91 5.32
CA PHE A 116 10.04 -14.59 5.84
C PHE A 116 8.82 -13.88 5.27
N ASP A 117 7.97 -14.64 4.57
CA ASP A 117 6.82 -14.09 3.84
C ASP A 117 5.54 -14.87 4.18
N GLY A 118 4.60 -14.25 4.89
CA GLY A 118 3.32 -14.87 5.24
C GLY A 118 3.37 -15.87 6.39
N ILE A 119 4.37 -15.80 7.28
CA ILE A 119 4.54 -16.76 8.38
C ILE A 119 4.03 -16.17 9.70
N ALA A 120 3.14 -16.88 10.38
CA ALA A 120 2.72 -16.54 11.73
C ALA A 120 3.62 -17.24 12.77
N VAL A 121 4.11 -16.50 13.76
CA VAL A 121 4.92 -16.98 14.89
C VAL A 121 4.16 -16.67 16.17
N THR A 122 3.71 -17.71 16.88
CA THR A 122 2.80 -17.51 18.02
C THR A 122 3.14 -18.36 19.24
N LYS A 123 2.68 -17.93 20.42
CA LYS A 123 2.77 -18.68 21.67
C LYS A 123 4.20 -19.06 22.03
N SER A 124 5.17 -18.20 21.78
CA SER A 124 6.55 -18.46 22.21
C SER A 124 6.67 -18.41 23.74
N PRO A 125 7.39 -19.34 24.39
CA PRO A 125 7.76 -19.21 25.81
C PRO A 125 8.79 -18.10 26.09
N THR A 126 9.46 -17.61 25.05
CA THR A 126 10.47 -16.54 25.08
C THR A 126 10.01 -15.39 24.17
N HIS A 127 10.85 -14.91 23.25
CA HIS A 127 10.47 -13.95 22.21
C HIS A 127 9.84 -14.68 21.02
N GLY A 128 8.99 -14.02 20.25
CA GLY A 128 8.43 -14.61 19.02
C GLY A 128 9.55 -14.86 18.00
N VAL A 129 10.17 -13.78 17.57
CA VAL A 129 11.35 -13.74 16.71
C VAL A 129 12.48 -13.04 17.47
N TYR A 130 13.68 -13.62 17.42
CA TYR A 130 14.85 -13.02 18.03
C TYR A 130 16.08 -13.16 17.13
N GLY A 131 16.87 -12.11 16.99
CA GLY A 131 18.16 -12.18 16.30
C GLY A 131 19.19 -11.20 16.86
N TYR A 132 20.32 -11.71 17.32
CA TYR A 132 21.51 -10.93 17.65
C TYR A 132 22.56 -10.98 16.53
N GLN A 133 23.13 -9.83 16.16
CA GLN A 133 24.16 -9.69 15.12
C GLN A 133 23.75 -10.27 13.77
N VAL A 134 22.61 -9.81 13.25
CA VAL A 134 22.03 -10.27 11.97
C VAL A 134 22.22 -9.25 10.86
N SER A 135 22.07 -9.67 9.60
CA SER A 135 21.98 -8.69 8.50
C SER A 135 21.18 -9.15 7.29
N HIS A 136 20.59 -8.22 6.53
CA HIS A 136 19.79 -8.53 5.34
C HIS A 136 18.65 -9.49 5.68
N ILE A 137 17.79 -9.07 6.61
CA ILE A 137 16.63 -9.85 7.06
C ILE A 137 15.35 -9.10 6.66
N THR A 138 14.46 -9.78 5.97
CA THR A 138 13.18 -9.24 5.53
C THR A 138 12.02 -10.03 6.13
N PHE A 139 11.05 -9.33 6.72
CA PHE A 139 9.76 -9.88 7.09
C PHE A 139 8.67 -9.18 6.27
N THR A 140 7.85 -9.96 5.56
CA THR A 140 6.70 -9.45 4.81
C THR A 140 5.43 -10.20 5.17
N ARG A 141 4.33 -9.52 5.46
CA ARG A 141 3.01 -10.14 5.70
C ARG A 141 3.03 -11.20 6.82
N CYS A 142 3.91 -11.05 7.79
CA CYS A 142 4.05 -11.99 8.91
C CYS A 142 3.15 -11.59 10.09
N GLU A 143 2.79 -12.56 10.93
CA GLU A 143 2.11 -12.32 12.21
C GLU A 143 3.08 -12.71 13.34
N VAL A 144 3.25 -11.87 14.36
CA VAL A 144 3.99 -12.25 15.57
C VAL A 144 3.13 -11.96 16.79
N SER A 145 2.70 -13.01 17.48
CA SER A 145 1.67 -12.86 18.51
C SER A 145 1.87 -13.72 19.74
N SER A 146 1.30 -13.29 20.88
CA SER A 146 1.26 -14.10 22.10
C SER A 146 2.64 -14.61 22.51
N SER A 147 3.69 -13.79 22.49
CA SER A 147 5.01 -14.15 23.00
C SER A 147 5.14 -13.79 24.48
N SER A 148 5.86 -14.60 25.27
CA SER A 148 6.06 -14.30 26.69
C SER A 148 6.90 -13.03 26.92
N ASN A 149 7.85 -12.77 26.04
CA ASN A 149 8.67 -11.56 25.99
C ASN A 149 8.28 -10.74 24.73
N GLY A 150 9.18 -9.88 24.24
CA GLY A 150 9.01 -9.14 23.00
C GLY A 150 8.65 -9.99 21.78
N GLY A 151 7.99 -9.35 20.81
CA GLY A 151 7.48 -9.99 19.61
C GLY A 151 8.61 -10.29 18.62
N LEU A 152 9.03 -9.27 17.86
CA LEU A 152 10.08 -9.30 16.86
C LEU A 152 11.26 -8.45 17.35
N VAL A 153 12.31 -9.11 17.85
CA VAL A 153 13.44 -8.46 18.49
C VAL A 153 14.73 -8.70 17.70
N ILE A 154 15.36 -7.63 17.23
CA ILE A 154 16.62 -7.66 16.48
C ILE A 154 17.62 -6.72 17.15
N LEU A 155 18.76 -7.27 17.56
CA LEU A 155 19.81 -6.58 18.28
C LEU A 155 21.12 -6.61 17.49
N GLY A 156 21.78 -5.47 17.35
CA GLY A 156 22.98 -5.32 16.50
C GLY A 156 22.75 -5.73 15.05
N GLY A 157 21.54 -5.49 14.52
CA GLY A 157 21.14 -5.88 13.17
C GLY A 157 21.54 -4.87 12.09
N SER A 158 21.65 -5.29 10.83
CA SER A 158 21.81 -4.34 9.73
C SER A 158 21.04 -4.70 8.46
N ASP A 159 20.51 -3.71 7.74
CA ASP A 159 19.73 -3.94 6.52
C ASP A 159 18.50 -4.80 6.82
N ILE A 160 17.62 -4.27 7.69
CA ILE A 160 16.44 -4.98 8.21
C ILE A 160 15.17 -4.36 7.66
N VAL A 161 14.25 -5.18 7.15
CA VAL A 161 12.94 -4.72 6.65
C VAL A 161 11.84 -5.48 7.38
N VAL A 162 10.87 -4.73 7.91
CA VAL A 162 9.62 -5.27 8.48
C VAL A 162 8.47 -4.56 7.79
N ASP A 163 7.77 -5.27 6.90
CA ASP A 163 6.80 -4.67 5.97
C ASP A 163 5.46 -5.41 5.96
N GLY A 164 4.37 -4.71 6.30
CA GLY A 164 3.02 -5.30 6.23
C GLY A 164 2.78 -6.41 7.25
N CYS A 165 3.52 -6.41 8.37
CA CYS A 165 3.37 -7.39 9.43
C CYS A 165 2.33 -6.96 10.48
N ASP A 166 1.74 -7.95 11.15
CA ASP A 166 0.85 -7.77 12.29
C ASP A 166 1.53 -8.27 13.56
N VAL A 167 1.79 -7.39 14.54
CA VAL A 167 2.52 -7.71 15.77
C VAL A 167 1.70 -7.34 16.99
N HIS A 168 1.15 -8.35 17.65
CA HIS A 168 0.13 -8.09 18.66
C HIS A 168 0.12 -9.05 19.85
N HIS A 169 -0.40 -8.58 20.98
CA HIS A 169 -0.58 -9.40 22.18
C HIS A 169 0.71 -10.11 22.63
N ASN A 170 1.88 -9.52 22.38
CA ASN A 170 3.14 -10.01 22.92
C ASN A 170 3.38 -9.44 24.33
N ASN A 171 4.50 -9.81 24.93
CA ASN A 171 4.87 -9.37 26.27
C ASN A 171 3.89 -9.85 27.35
N ASP A 172 3.47 -11.13 27.33
CA ASP A 172 2.53 -11.69 28.31
C ASP A 172 3.03 -11.57 29.77
N LYS A 173 4.33 -11.36 29.98
CA LYS A 173 4.91 -11.09 31.30
C LYS A 173 4.74 -9.64 31.77
N GLY A 174 4.06 -8.79 30.99
CA GLY A 174 3.93 -7.35 31.24
C GLY A 174 5.30 -6.70 31.42
N THR A 175 5.46 -5.88 32.47
CA THR A 175 6.70 -5.16 32.79
C THR A 175 7.92 -6.03 33.13
N SER A 176 7.74 -7.35 33.21
CA SER A 176 8.83 -8.31 33.40
C SER A 176 9.22 -9.00 32.09
N ALA A 177 8.59 -8.63 30.97
CA ALA A 177 9.01 -9.07 29.64
C ALA A 177 10.36 -8.45 29.30
N SER A 178 11.16 -9.19 28.54
CA SER A 178 12.38 -8.64 27.93
C SER A 178 12.03 -8.07 26.56
N HIS A 179 12.46 -6.84 26.28
CA HIS A 179 12.21 -6.11 25.02
C HIS A 179 10.71 -5.94 24.69
N GLU A 180 10.43 -5.25 23.59
CA GLU A 180 9.14 -4.67 23.24
C GLU A 180 8.51 -5.43 22.05
N ALA A 181 7.40 -4.95 21.50
CA ALA A 181 6.70 -5.70 20.47
C ALA A 181 7.53 -5.85 19.19
N ILE A 182 8.01 -4.74 18.62
CA ILE A 182 9.06 -4.72 17.59
C ILE A 182 10.24 -3.95 18.14
N THR A 183 11.42 -4.56 18.22
CA THR A 183 12.62 -3.91 18.73
C THR A 183 13.73 -4.01 17.70
N LEU A 184 14.25 -2.87 17.28
CA LEU A 184 15.53 -2.72 16.59
C LEU A 184 16.44 -2.01 17.59
N GLY A 185 17.53 -2.65 18.00
CA GLY A 185 18.38 -1.98 18.98
C GLY A 185 19.79 -2.50 19.13
N GLU A 186 20.48 -1.98 20.14
CA GLU A 186 21.83 -2.38 20.54
C GLU A 186 22.85 -2.34 19.39
N GLY A 187 22.85 -1.24 18.63
CA GLY A 187 23.75 -1.02 17.50
C GLY A 187 23.18 -1.44 16.15
N SER A 188 21.86 -1.53 16.05
CA SER A 188 21.16 -1.78 14.80
C SER A 188 21.25 -0.60 13.83
N THR A 189 21.41 -0.87 12.54
CA THR A 189 21.53 0.16 11.49
C THR A 189 20.79 -0.19 10.20
N ARG A 190 20.41 0.81 9.40
CA ARG A 190 19.74 0.67 8.10
C ARG A 190 18.51 -0.25 8.20
N PHE A 191 17.51 0.19 8.95
CA PHE A 191 16.25 -0.52 9.06
C PHE A 191 15.08 0.29 8.48
N ASP A 192 14.10 -0.39 7.90
CA ASP A 192 12.85 0.18 7.39
C ASP A 192 11.66 -0.63 7.94
N ILE A 193 10.96 -0.05 8.91
CA ILE A 193 9.79 -0.63 9.56
C ILE A 193 8.56 0.09 9.00
N ARG A 194 7.80 -0.60 8.13
CA ARG A 194 6.73 0.05 7.37
C ARG A 194 5.44 -0.73 7.18
N ASN A 195 4.33 -0.01 7.00
CA ASN A 195 3.01 -0.58 6.70
C ASN A 195 2.54 -1.64 7.71
N ASN A 196 3.10 -1.65 8.92
CA ASN A 196 2.79 -2.65 9.93
C ASN A 196 1.60 -2.22 10.78
N HIS A 197 0.90 -3.22 11.32
CA HIS A 197 -0.10 -3.07 12.35
C HIS A 197 0.48 -3.60 13.67
N VAL A 198 0.65 -2.74 14.67
CA VAL A 198 1.32 -3.12 15.93
C VAL A 198 0.44 -2.72 17.11
N HIS A 199 -0.16 -3.71 17.77
CA HIS A 199 -1.22 -3.40 18.73
C HIS A 199 -1.39 -4.37 19.89
N ASP A 200 -2.00 -3.89 20.98
CA ASP A 200 -2.34 -4.71 22.15
C ASP A 200 -1.16 -5.44 22.79
N ASN A 201 0.06 -4.93 22.65
CA ASN A 201 1.23 -5.52 23.28
C ASN A 201 1.35 -5.07 24.74
N GLY A 202 1.89 -5.96 25.56
CA GLY A 202 2.07 -5.76 27.00
C GLY A 202 3.18 -4.77 27.39
N GLU A 203 3.94 -4.24 26.42
CA GLU A 203 4.94 -3.17 26.57
C GLU A 203 4.79 -2.15 25.43
N GLU A 204 5.87 -1.48 25.01
CA GLU A 204 5.91 -0.59 23.86
C GLU A 204 5.64 -1.29 22.52
N GLY A 205 5.21 -0.50 21.53
CA GLY A 205 4.91 -0.98 20.18
C GLY A 205 6.17 -1.16 19.32
N ILE A 206 6.70 -0.07 18.76
CA ILE A 206 7.89 -0.10 17.89
C ILE A 206 9.04 0.66 18.53
N ASP A 207 10.14 -0.03 18.75
CA ASP A 207 11.34 0.46 19.41
C ASP A 207 12.54 0.53 18.48
N ALA A 208 13.18 1.70 18.46
CA ALA A 208 14.52 1.91 17.90
C ALA A 208 15.45 2.37 19.03
N LYS A 209 16.26 1.48 19.59
CA LYS A 209 16.94 1.75 20.87
C LYS A 209 18.44 1.44 20.92
N TYR A 210 19.21 2.35 21.50
CA TYR A 210 20.65 2.21 21.71
C TYR A 210 21.46 2.13 20.41
N ASP A 211 21.00 2.84 19.37
CA ASP A 211 21.56 2.80 18.02
C ASP A 211 22.25 4.11 17.62
N ASP A 212 23.59 4.14 17.72
CA ASP A 212 24.39 5.27 17.25
C ASP A 212 24.48 5.26 15.71
N ASN A 213 23.85 6.24 15.05
CA ASN A 213 23.74 6.34 13.59
C ASN A 213 22.92 5.21 12.96
N ALA A 214 21.73 4.98 13.52
CA ALA A 214 20.76 4.01 13.06
C ALA A 214 20.51 4.09 11.56
N ALA A 215 20.41 5.28 10.95
CA ALA A 215 19.92 5.44 9.58
C ALA A 215 18.62 4.65 9.37
N GLY A 216 17.75 4.71 10.38
CA GLY A 216 16.54 3.91 10.50
C GLY A 216 15.30 4.72 10.13
N VAL A 217 14.32 4.05 9.54
CA VAL A 217 13.04 4.65 9.14
C VAL A 217 11.89 3.82 9.71
N ILE A 218 10.98 4.49 10.42
CA ILE A 218 9.74 3.92 10.94
C ILE A 218 8.61 4.68 10.27
N ARG A 219 7.90 4.06 9.32
CA ARG A 219 6.94 4.79 8.49
C ARG A 219 5.65 4.09 8.12
N ASN A 220 4.58 4.85 7.95
CA ASN A 220 3.29 4.34 7.48
C ASN A 220 2.74 3.19 8.34
N ASN A 221 3.11 3.10 9.62
CA ASN A 221 2.60 2.08 10.52
C ASN A 221 1.34 2.56 11.24
N LEU A 222 0.46 1.62 11.57
CA LEU A 222 -0.66 1.79 12.47
C LEU A 222 -0.30 1.16 13.82
N VAL A 223 -0.02 1.99 14.83
CA VAL A 223 0.49 1.52 16.13
C VAL A 223 -0.40 1.99 17.25
N HIS A 224 -1.09 1.07 17.92
CA HIS A 224 -2.11 1.47 18.88
C HIS A 224 -2.36 0.49 20.02
N ASP A 225 -3.00 0.97 21.08
CA ASP A 225 -3.43 0.15 22.22
C ASP A 225 -2.30 -0.67 22.86
N ASN A 226 -1.05 -0.24 22.70
CA ASN A 226 0.09 -0.81 23.40
C ASN A 226 0.13 -0.27 24.83
N ARG A 227 0.69 -1.04 25.76
CA ARG A 227 0.81 -0.62 27.16
C ARG A 227 1.75 0.60 27.28
N GLY A 228 2.92 0.52 26.64
CA GLY A 228 3.93 1.57 26.59
C GLY A 228 3.65 2.62 25.52
N PRO A 229 4.63 3.49 25.18
CA PRO A 229 4.54 4.31 24.00
C PRO A 229 4.31 3.45 22.75
N ASN A 230 3.54 3.99 21.81
CA ASN A 230 3.30 3.28 20.56
C ASN A 230 4.59 3.20 19.74
N ILE A 231 5.32 4.30 19.60
CA ILE A 231 6.66 4.31 18.98
C ILE A 231 7.65 4.88 20.00
N TYR A 232 8.76 4.19 20.23
CA TYR A 232 9.81 4.60 21.15
C TYR A 232 11.17 4.67 20.46
N VAL A 233 11.81 5.84 20.49
CA VAL A 233 13.18 6.04 20.01
C VAL A 233 14.04 6.40 21.20
N ASP A 234 14.76 5.42 21.74
CA ASP A 234 15.53 5.58 22.97
C ASP A 234 17.03 5.56 22.69
N SER A 235 17.71 6.65 23.02
CA SER A 235 19.16 6.77 22.90
C SER A 235 19.71 6.33 21.54
N SER A 236 18.95 6.64 20.49
CA SER A 236 19.26 6.33 19.10
C SER A 236 19.41 7.60 18.30
N SER A 237 20.26 7.56 17.27
CA SER A 237 20.55 8.72 16.43
C SER A 237 20.31 8.45 14.95
N GLY A 238 19.80 9.45 14.22
CA GLY A 238 19.54 9.32 12.78
C GLY A 238 18.34 8.43 12.46
N VAL A 239 17.27 8.53 13.25
CA VAL A 239 16.01 7.83 13.02
C VAL A 239 14.98 8.82 12.45
N GLU A 240 14.28 8.42 11.39
CA GLU A 240 13.09 9.11 10.90
C GLU A 240 11.84 8.33 11.28
N VAL A 241 10.88 9.02 11.91
CA VAL A 241 9.54 8.53 12.23
C VAL A 241 8.57 9.30 11.34
N SER A 242 8.07 8.70 10.27
CA SER A 242 7.28 9.41 9.27
C SER A 242 5.96 8.76 8.84
N GLY A 243 4.88 9.53 8.72
CA GLY A 243 3.61 8.98 8.21
C GLY A 243 2.95 7.92 9.08
N ASN A 244 3.29 7.79 10.37
CA ASN A 244 2.69 6.79 11.26
C ASN A 244 1.40 7.31 11.90
N THR A 245 0.44 6.43 12.16
CA THR A 245 -0.72 6.72 13.02
C THR A 245 -0.49 6.08 14.38
N THR A 246 -0.60 6.88 15.44
CA THR A 246 -0.46 6.39 16.81
C THR A 246 -1.65 6.80 17.68
N TYR A 247 -2.30 5.83 18.34
CA TYR A 247 -3.40 6.11 19.27
C TYR A 247 -3.55 5.09 20.39
N GLY A 248 -4.29 5.42 21.44
CA GLY A 248 -4.67 4.43 22.46
C GLY A 248 -3.53 3.91 23.35
N ALA A 249 -2.33 4.53 23.36
CA ALA A 249 -1.29 4.13 24.33
C ALA A 249 -1.88 4.15 25.75
N LYS A 250 -1.83 3.02 26.47
CA LYS A 250 -2.73 2.75 27.60
C LYS A 250 -2.29 3.41 28.91
N GLU A 251 -0.99 3.51 29.16
CA GLU A 251 -0.47 4.04 30.42
C GLU A 251 -0.40 5.57 30.45
N SER A 252 -0.82 6.18 31.55
CA SER A 252 -1.07 7.64 31.67
C SER A 252 0.13 8.57 31.40
N THR A 253 1.34 8.05 31.42
CA THR A 253 2.58 8.79 31.12
C THR A 253 3.12 8.52 29.72
N LYS A 254 2.51 7.60 28.97
CA LYS A 254 3.06 7.09 27.71
C LYS A 254 2.40 7.78 26.52
N ALA A 255 3.25 8.35 25.65
CA ALA A 255 2.82 9.10 24.48
C ALA A 255 2.62 8.21 23.26
N GLY A 256 2.02 8.74 22.20
CA GLY A 256 2.01 8.08 20.90
C GLY A 256 3.43 7.87 20.36
N ILE A 257 4.27 8.91 20.39
CA ILE A 257 5.68 8.84 19.99
C ILE A 257 6.55 9.34 21.14
N ALA A 258 7.48 8.54 21.63
CA ALA A 258 8.36 8.91 22.72
C ALA A 258 9.83 8.89 22.27
N ILE A 259 10.57 9.94 22.63
CA ILE A 259 12.01 10.04 22.42
C ILE A 259 12.66 10.08 23.79
N ALA A 260 13.60 9.18 24.05
CA ALA A 260 14.21 9.08 25.36
C ALA A 260 15.73 8.98 25.34
N VAL A 261 16.30 9.21 26.52
CA VAL A 261 17.64 8.76 26.86
C VAL A 261 17.61 8.00 28.18
N GLU A 262 17.92 6.72 28.11
CA GLU A 262 18.03 5.80 29.25
C GLU A 262 19.48 5.52 29.66
N ASP A 263 19.63 5.15 30.93
CA ASP A 263 20.94 4.89 31.54
C ASP A 263 21.62 3.62 31.02
N TYR A 264 20.84 2.72 30.40
CA TYR A 264 21.29 1.51 29.73
C TYR A 264 22.12 1.80 28.48
N SER A 265 21.90 2.94 27.82
CA SER A 265 22.73 3.35 26.69
C SER A 265 24.12 3.81 27.16
N SER A 266 25.16 3.30 26.50
CA SER A 266 26.52 3.79 26.71
C SER A 266 26.76 5.18 26.09
N SER A 267 26.04 5.52 25.02
CA SER A 267 26.18 6.81 24.33
C SER A 267 25.37 7.91 25.01
N ARG A 268 24.23 7.54 25.63
CA ARG A 268 23.26 8.44 26.28
C ARG A 268 22.86 9.61 25.39
N LYS A 269 22.58 9.31 24.12
CA LYS A 269 22.32 10.30 23.07
C LYS A 269 21.12 9.91 22.21
N ALA A 270 20.14 10.78 22.12
CA ALA A 270 19.10 10.73 21.10
C ALA A 270 19.26 11.94 20.17
N GLN A 271 19.76 11.73 18.95
CA GLN A 271 20.20 12.84 18.09
C GLN A 271 19.74 12.73 16.64
N ASN A 272 19.51 13.88 16.00
CA ASN A 272 19.18 13.96 14.57
C ASN A 272 17.93 13.12 14.23
N ILE A 273 16.88 13.28 15.03
CA ILE A 273 15.62 12.55 14.87
C ILE A 273 14.63 13.43 14.13
N ARG A 274 14.00 12.87 13.09
CA ARG A 274 12.95 13.52 12.31
C ARG A 274 11.61 12.87 12.63
N ILE A 275 10.62 13.66 13.03
CA ILE A 275 9.25 13.23 13.29
C ILE A 275 8.36 14.01 12.33
N VAL A 276 7.83 13.35 11.30
CA VAL A 276 7.24 14.04 10.14
C VAL A 276 5.96 13.40 9.62
N ASN A 277 4.94 14.17 9.23
CA ASN A 277 3.69 13.64 8.65
C ASN A 277 2.95 12.60 9.54
N ASN A 278 3.23 12.55 10.84
CA ASN A 278 2.56 11.61 11.74
C ASN A 278 1.23 12.18 12.23
N VAL A 279 0.31 11.27 12.51
CA VAL A 279 -0.97 11.57 13.17
C VAL A 279 -0.94 10.87 14.53
N SER A 280 -1.03 11.62 15.62
CA SER A 280 -0.92 11.09 16.98
C SER A 280 -2.06 11.60 17.86
N TYR A 281 -2.96 10.70 18.25
CA TYR A 281 -4.20 11.07 18.94
C TYR A 281 -4.68 10.10 20.00
N GLN A 282 -5.47 10.59 20.96
CA GLN A 282 -6.11 9.76 21.99
C GLN A 282 -5.16 8.78 22.73
N ASN A 283 -3.89 9.16 22.89
CA ASN A 283 -2.97 8.43 23.74
C ASN A 283 -3.19 8.86 25.19
N ALA A 284 -3.02 7.98 26.18
CA ALA A 284 -3.22 8.36 27.58
C ALA A 284 -2.22 9.44 28.07
N GLY A 285 -1.03 9.51 27.47
CA GLY A 285 -0.06 10.58 27.62
C GLY A 285 -0.26 11.75 26.64
N GLY A 286 0.85 12.26 26.07
CA GLY A 286 0.84 13.27 25.01
C GLY A 286 0.89 12.64 23.62
N GLY A 287 0.90 13.46 22.57
CA GLY A 287 1.14 12.95 21.22
C GLY A 287 2.61 12.59 21.00
N ILE A 288 3.49 13.46 21.50
CA ILE A 288 4.94 13.26 21.53
C ILE A 288 5.45 13.47 22.96
N SER A 289 6.40 12.67 23.44
CA SER A 289 7.09 12.93 24.70
C SER A 289 8.60 12.85 24.59
N PHE A 290 9.28 13.65 25.40
CA PHE A 290 10.71 13.57 25.64
C PHE A 290 10.97 13.17 27.09
N TRP A 291 11.90 12.25 27.29
CA TRP A 291 12.27 11.83 28.63
C TRP A 291 13.77 11.54 28.76
N LYS A 292 14.34 11.83 29.92
CA LYS A 292 15.73 11.55 30.26
C LYS A 292 15.75 10.92 31.63
N GLU A 293 16.37 9.75 31.75
CA GLU A 293 16.37 9.01 33.01
C GLU A 293 17.23 9.70 34.08
N SER A 294 18.52 9.89 33.79
CA SER A 294 19.45 10.58 34.70
C SER A 294 20.25 11.69 34.01
N SER A 295 20.78 11.42 32.81
CA SER A 295 21.76 12.26 32.13
C SER A 295 21.85 11.88 30.66
N GLY A 296 22.50 12.73 29.87
CA GLY A 296 22.64 12.54 28.42
C GLY A 296 22.06 13.69 27.63
N THR A 297 21.94 13.52 26.32
CA THR A 297 21.58 14.60 25.40
C THR A 297 20.50 14.16 24.42
N ILE A 298 19.41 14.93 24.39
CA ILE A 298 18.43 14.90 23.30
C ILE A 298 18.63 16.18 22.49
N SER A 299 18.97 16.08 21.20
CA SER A 299 19.30 17.26 20.36
C SER A 299 19.15 17.02 18.86
N GLY A 300 18.98 18.06 18.06
CA GLY A 300 18.79 17.91 16.61
C GLY A 300 17.44 17.31 16.25
N ILE A 301 16.41 17.66 17.02
CA ILE A 301 15.04 17.13 16.85
C ILE A 301 14.28 18.00 15.85
N SER A 302 13.72 17.39 14.82
CA SER A 302 12.86 18.04 13.84
C SER A 302 11.45 17.48 13.87
N ILE A 303 10.49 18.25 14.38
CA ILE A 303 9.06 17.91 14.39
C ILE A 303 8.39 18.77 13.32
N ILE A 304 8.07 18.19 12.17
CA ILE A 304 7.61 18.95 11.00
C ILE A 304 6.32 18.33 10.45
N ASN A 305 5.30 19.12 10.14
CA ASN A 305 4.10 18.61 9.47
C ASN A 305 3.42 17.44 10.20
N ASN A 306 3.29 17.50 11.52
CA ASN A 306 2.53 16.46 12.25
C ASN A 306 1.15 16.98 12.65
N THR A 307 0.19 16.06 12.81
CA THR A 307 -1.10 16.36 13.42
C THR A 307 -1.18 15.65 14.76
N ILE A 308 -1.16 16.42 15.84
CA ILE A 308 -1.20 15.92 17.22
C ILE A 308 -2.51 16.37 17.83
N ALA A 309 -3.38 15.42 18.18
CA ALA A 309 -4.74 15.79 18.54
C ALA A 309 -5.38 14.96 19.65
N ASN A 310 -6.29 15.57 20.41
CA ASN A 310 -7.15 14.85 21.35
C ASN A 310 -6.41 13.97 22.38
N ASN A 311 -5.17 14.33 22.75
CA ASN A 311 -4.47 13.70 23.86
C ASN A 311 -4.80 14.46 25.17
N PRO A 312 -5.02 13.79 26.30
CA PRO A 312 -5.37 14.42 27.57
C PRO A 312 -4.21 15.22 28.19
N LYS A 313 -2.96 15.04 27.71
CA LYS A 313 -1.77 15.80 28.10
C LYS A 313 -1.40 16.84 27.03
N PRO A 314 -0.36 17.67 27.23
CA PRO A 314 0.12 18.53 26.16
C PRO A 314 0.49 17.72 24.91
N GLY A 315 0.35 18.31 23.72
CA GLY A 315 0.70 17.65 22.48
C GLY A 315 2.17 17.20 22.45
N ILE A 316 3.06 18.02 23.01
CA ILE A 316 4.44 17.64 23.34
C ILE A 316 4.68 17.72 24.85
N VAL A 317 5.12 16.62 25.44
CA VAL A 317 5.47 16.48 26.86
C VAL A 317 6.99 16.42 27.04
N GLY A 318 7.51 16.97 28.14
CA GLY A 318 8.93 16.82 28.51
C GLY A 318 9.92 17.60 27.63
N ALA A 319 9.45 18.55 26.84
CA ALA A 319 10.25 19.32 25.89
C ALA A 319 11.46 20.06 26.50
N SER A 320 11.49 20.34 27.82
CA SER A 320 12.67 20.86 28.52
C SER A 320 13.87 19.90 28.52
N GLU A 321 13.66 18.62 28.22
CA GLU A 321 14.74 17.62 28.13
C GLU A 321 15.59 17.77 26.87
N VAL A 322 15.05 18.42 25.85
CA VAL A 322 15.72 18.71 24.59
C VAL A 322 16.70 19.86 24.78
N SER A 323 17.87 19.78 24.17
CA SER A 323 18.96 20.75 24.36
C SER A 323 19.78 20.94 23.08
N GLY A 324 20.67 21.92 23.08
CA GLY A 324 21.48 22.27 21.91
C GLY A 324 20.73 23.09 20.87
N SER A 325 21.39 23.36 19.74
CA SER A 325 20.83 24.10 18.61
C SER A 325 20.22 23.17 17.56
N GLY A 326 19.40 23.72 16.66
CA GLY A 326 18.83 22.98 15.54
C GLY A 326 17.55 22.19 15.86
N ASN A 327 17.00 22.34 17.08
CA ASN A 327 15.72 21.76 17.44
C ASN A 327 14.57 22.61 16.88
N VAL A 328 13.65 22.01 16.12
CA VAL A 328 12.57 22.73 15.45
C VAL A 328 11.22 22.04 15.64
N VAL A 329 10.19 22.84 15.85
CA VAL A 329 8.79 22.42 15.67
C VAL A 329 8.15 23.35 14.65
N ARG A 330 7.74 22.81 13.52
CA ARG A 330 7.21 23.60 12.41
C ARG A 330 6.03 22.93 11.75
N ASN A 331 5.11 23.72 11.19
CA ASN A 331 3.96 23.22 10.44
C ASN A 331 3.19 22.13 11.19
N THR A 332 3.13 22.17 12.52
CA THR A 332 2.52 21.12 13.33
C THR A 332 1.20 21.62 13.90
N ILE A 333 0.16 20.79 13.79
CA ILE A 333 -1.15 21.07 14.39
C ILE A 333 -1.19 20.43 15.78
N PHE A 334 -1.63 21.22 16.76
CA PHE A 334 -1.99 20.81 18.10
C PHE A 334 -3.46 21.12 18.36
N ALA A 335 -4.34 20.12 18.27
CA ALA A 335 -5.79 20.32 18.38
C ALA A 335 -6.41 19.47 19.49
N GLY A 336 -7.19 20.06 20.40
CA GLY A 336 -7.86 19.27 21.46
C GLY A 336 -6.93 18.62 22.50
N ASN A 337 -5.64 18.95 22.49
CA ASN A 337 -4.71 18.60 23.57
C ASN A 337 -4.85 19.61 24.73
N SER A 338 -4.41 19.26 25.95
CA SER A 338 -4.47 20.21 27.08
C SER A 338 -3.64 21.50 26.86
N SER A 339 -2.61 21.43 26.02
CA SER A 339 -1.89 22.57 25.44
C SER A 339 -1.05 22.12 24.23
N GLY A 340 -0.55 23.06 23.42
CA GLY A 340 0.27 22.77 22.23
C GLY A 340 1.71 22.37 22.55
N ILE A 341 2.55 23.35 22.93
CA ILE A 341 3.97 23.15 23.20
C ILE A 341 4.55 24.18 24.19
N GLY A 342 5.60 23.79 24.91
CA GLY A 342 6.60 24.69 25.51
C GLY A 342 7.97 23.98 25.65
N GLY A 343 9.06 24.56 25.13
CA GLY A 343 10.42 23.99 25.17
C GLY A 343 11.46 24.81 24.38
N PRO A 344 12.74 24.40 24.32
CA PRO A 344 13.83 25.11 23.65
C PRO A 344 13.86 24.82 22.13
N PHE A 345 12.69 24.89 21.50
CA PHE A 345 12.54 24.72 20.05
C PHE A 345 12.45 26.07 19.36
N THR A 346 13.06 26.18 18.18
CA THR A 346 12.59 27.16 17.21
C THR A 346 11.20 26.71 16.76
N SER A 347 10.17 27.47 17.12
CA SER A 347 8.78 27.14 16.83
C SER A 347 8.18 28.17 15.87
N ASP A 348 7.67 27.74 14.72
CA ASP A 348 7.03 28.62 13.73
C ASP A 348 5.98 27.88 12.89
N HIS A 349 5.00 28.63 12.36
CA HIS A 349 3.91 28.11 11.50
C HIS A 349 3.16 26.90 12.09
N ASN A 350 3.05 26.83 13.42
CA ASN A 350 2.28 25.80 14.12
C ASN A 350 0.87 26.31 14.43
N LEU A 351 -0.10 25.41 14.48
CA LEU A 351 -1.47 25.72 14.93
C LEU A 351 -1.73 25.10 16.29
N THR A 352 -2.37 25.84 17.18
CA THR A 352 -2.67 25.39 18.57
C THR A 352 -4.16 25.30 18.88
N SER A 353 -4.98 25.45 17.86
CA SER A 353 -6.41 25.22 17.87
C SER A 353 -6.76 24.15 16.83
N ASP A 354 -7.96 23.60 16.93
CA ASP A 354 -8.54 22.81 15.83
C ASP A 354 -8.56 23.67 14.56
N PRO A 355 -7.89 23.25 13.48
CA PRO A 355 -7.86 24.01 12.24
C PRO A 355 -9.11 23.78 11.40
N GLY A 356 -9.91 22.75 11.73
CA GLY A 356 -11.00 22.25 10.90
C GLY A 356 -10.62 20.94 10.23
N PHE A 357 -10.78 19.83 10.96
CA PHE A 357 -10.65 18.49 10.39
C PHE A 357 -11.96 17.98 9.78
N VAL A 358 -11.86 16.95 8.94
CA VAL A 358 -13.02 16.26 8.34
C VAL A 358 -13.79 15.48 9.40
N ASP A 359 -13.18 14.49 10.06
CA ASP A 359 -13.84 13.67 11.09
C ASP A 359 -12.86 13.18 12.17
N PRO A 360 -12.42 14.07 13.08
CA PRO A 360 -11.44 13.72 14.10
C PRO A 360 -12.00 12.75 15.15
N GLY A 361 -13.34 12.57 15.21
CA GLY A 361 -13.98 11.62 16.12
C GLY A 361 -13.74 10.16 15.72
N ASN A 362 -13.58 9.91 14.42
CA ASN A 362 -13.26 8.60 13.86
C ASN A 362 -11.78 8.48 13.44
N GLY A 363 -10.93 9.42 13.86
CA GLY A 363 -9.50 9.41 13.55
C GLY A 363 -9.14 9.99 12.18
N ASP A 364 -10.08 10.62 11.48
CA ASP A 364 -9.84 11.32 10.23
C ASP A 364 -9.41 12.77 10.50
N TYR A 365 -8.11 13.00 10.35
CA TYR A 365 -7.47 14.29 10.55
C TYR A 365 -7.11 15.01 9.25
N HIS A 366 -7.71 14.61 8.11
CA HIS A 366 -7.63 15.40 6.88
C HIS A 366 -8.20 16.81 7.11
N LEU A 367 -7.68 17.78 6.35
CA LEU A 367 -8.11 19.16 6.43
C LEU A 367 -9.40 19.33 5.63
N ARG A 368 -10.44 19.89 6.26
CA ARG A 368 -11.66 20.28 5.52
C ARG A 368 -11.43 21.58 4.73
N ASP A 369 -12.30 21.86 3.77
CA ASP A 369 -12.33 23.15 3.08
C ASP A 369 -12.38 24.34 4.05
N GLY A 370 -11.54 25.34 3.80
CA GLY A 370 -11.43 26.53 4.66
C GLY A 370 -10.74 26.27 6.00
N SER A 371 -10.09 25.12 6.17
CA SER A 371 -9.23 24.84 7.31
C SER A 371 -8.17 25.92 7.47
N ALA A 372 -7.93 26.35 8.72
CA ALA A 372 -6.90 27.33 9.04
C ALA A 372 -5.47 26.82 8.79
N ALA A 373 -5.32 25.52 8.52
CA ALA A 373 -4.05 24.89 8.18
C ALA A 373 -3.66 25.03 6.71
N ILE A 374 -4.62 25.33 5.83
CA ILE A 374 -4.40 25.45 4.38
C ILE A 374 -3.59 26.72 4.06
N ASP A 375 -2.57 26.57 3.21
CA ASP A 375 -1.64 27.61 2.75
C ASP A 375 -0.93 28.37 3.89
N ALA A 376 -0.96 27.85 5.12
CA ALA A 376 -0.50 28.54 6.33
C ALA A 376 0.90 28.10 6.82
N GLY A 377 1.47 27.10 6.16
CA GLY A 377 2.76 26.48 6.47
C GLY A 377 3.95 27.17 5.81
N SER A 378 5.12 26.94 6.39
CA SER A 378 6.41 27.33 5.84
C SER A 378 6.95 26.25 4.90
N ALA A 379 7.61 26.65 3.80
CA ALA A 379 8.29 25.73 2.88
C ALA A 379 9.56 25.07 3.47
N THR A 380 10.00 25.46 4.67
CA THR A 380 11.32 25.10 5.18
C THR A 380 11.33 23.71 5.82
N GLY A 381 12.04 22.76 5.19
CA GLY A 381 12.27 21.42 5.73
C GLY A 381 11.07 20.48 5.63
N VAL A 382 10.03 20.91 4.90
CA VAL A 382 8.84 20.12 4.57
C VAL A 382 9.21 18.97 3.62
N PRO A 383 8.58 17.79 3.76
CA PRO A 383 8.70 16.73 2.78
C PRO A 383 8.08 17.10 1.44
N ALA A 384 8.49 16.39 0.38
CA ALA A 384 7.95 16.55 -0.96
C ALA A 384 6.48 16.12 -1.09
N VAL A 385 6.03 15.21 -0.22
CA VAL A 385 4.67 14.70 -0.19
C VAL A 385 4.12 14.72 1.24
N ASP A 386 2.82 14.81 1.38
CA ASP A 386 2.12 14.62 2.65
C ASP A 386 2.05 13.15 3.06
N ARG A 387 1.23 12.84 4.06
CA ARG A 387 1.04 11.47 4.53
C ARG A 387 0.46 10.52 3.49
N ASP A 388 -0.43 11.01 2.62
CA ASP A 388 -1.14 10.21 1.62
C ASP A 388 -0.37 10.11 0.30
N GLY A 389 0.80 10.76 0.23
CA GLY A 389 1.60 10.83 -0.98
C GLY A 389 1.20 12.02 -1.88
N VAL A 390 0.34 12.92 -1.42
CA VAL A 390 -0.04 14.15 -2.14
C VAL A 390 1.15 15.09 -2.16
N ALA A 391 1.54 15.57 -3.34
CA ALA A 391 2.67 16.47 -3.50
C ALA A 391 2.44 17.80 -2.76
N ARG A 392 3.50 18.38 -2.18
CA ARG A 392 3.45 19.69 -1.52
C ARG A 392 4.23 20.76 -2.30
N PRO A 393 3.73 21.99 -2.44
CA PRO A 393 2.43 22.45 -1.95
C PRO A 393 1.28 22.05 -2.88
N GLN A 394 0.07 21.93 -2.36
CA GLN A 394 -1.15 22.09 -3.15
C GLN A 394 -1.66 23.53 -2.98
N GLY A 395 -2.14 24.16 -4.06
CA GLY A 395 -2.61 25.55 -3.97
C GLY A 395 -1.47 26.59 -3.90
N ASN A 396 -1.59 27.58 -3.01
CA ASN A 396 -0.74 28.77 -2.98
C ASN A 396 0.44 28.68 -1.99
N GLY A 397 0.41 27.71 -1.08
CA GLY A 397 1.34 27.56 0.02
C GLY A 397 1.36 26.15 0.56
N TYR A 398 2.26 25.90 1.50
CA TYR A 398 2.33 24.60 2.16
C TYR A 398 1.31 24.54 3.28
N ASP A 399 0.76 23.37 3.56
CA ASP A 399 -0.17 23.24 4.67
C ASP A 399 0.52 22.90 5.98
N VAL A 400 -0.11 23.32 7.08
CA VAL A 400 0.24 22.89 8.43
C VAL A 400 -0.37 21.51 8.67
N GLY A 401 0.39 20.60 9.27
CA GLY A 401 -0.10 19.27 9.64
C GLY A 401 0.33 18.16 8.69
N ALA A 402 -0.16 16.96 8.99
CA ALA A 402 0.22 15.73 8.28
C ALA A 402 -0.32 15.63 6.86
N TYR A 403 -1.42 16.32 6.58
CA TYR A 403 -2.13 16.27 5.30
C TYR A 403 -2.01 17.60 4.56
N GLU A 404 -1.97 17.54 3.24
CA GLU A 404 -2.12 18.69 2.37
C GLU A 404 -3.59 18.80 1.95
N GLY A 405 -4.24 19.88 2.32
CA GLY A 405 -5.55 20.28 1.86
C GLY A 405 -5.46 20.86 0.46
N VAL A 406 -6.45 20.54 -0.37
CA VAL A 406 -6.60 21.19 -1.68
C VAL A 406 -7.13 22.60 -1.46
N GLY A 407 -6.24 23.59 -1.48
CA GLY A 407 -6.60 24.99 -1.25
C GLY A 407 -7.64 25.51 -2.24
N GLY A 408 -8.86 25.76 -1.74
CA GLY A 408 -9.82 26.71 -2.30
C GLY A 408 -10.60 26.23 -3.53
N GLY A 409 -11.68 25.50 -3.24
CA GLY A 409 -12.76 25.12 -4.15
C GLY A 409 -12.76 23.62 -4.26
N GLY A 410 -13.50 22.88 -3.41
CA GLY A 410 -13.17 21.45 -3.21
C GLY A 410 -13.81 20.54 -2.19
N PRO A 411 -15.15 20.31 -2.07
CA PRO A 411 -15.63 19.35 -1.08
C PRO A 411 -15.09 17.97 -1.48
N THR A 412 -14.63 17.13 -0.57
CA THR A 412 -15.54 16.18 0.09
C THR A 412 -14.95 15.53 1.32
N ASP A 413 -15.77 15.51 2.37
CA ASP A 413 -16.34 14.34 3.07
C ASP A 413 -15.58 12.99 3.05
N PRO A 414 -15.65 12.26 4.18
CA PRO A 414 -14.64 11.31 4.67
C PRO A 414 -14.64 9.96 3.94
N PRO A 415 -13.58 9.13 4.06
CA PRO A 415 -13.63 7.76 3.61
C PRO A 415 -14.55 6.94 4.53
N PRO A 416 -15.46 6.10 4.00
CA PRO A 416 -16.15 5.12 4.80
C PRO A 416 -15.23 3.94 5.13
N THR A 417 -15.09 3.71 6.44
CA THR A 417 -14.84 2.44 7.15
C THR A 417 -14.81 1.17 6.29
N GLY A 418 -13.70 0.41 6.27
CA GLY A 418 -13.69 -1.07 6.21
C GLY A 418 -14.54 -1.82 5.17
N ASP A 419 -15.03 -1.17 4.11
CA ASP A 419 -16.02 -1.72 3.18
C ASP A 419 -15.40 -2.41 1.95
N TRP A 420 -14.10 -2.23 1.71
CA TRP A 420 -13.39 -2.91 0.64
C TRP A 420 -12.85 -4.27 1.11
N ASP A 421 -13.10 -5.30 0.31
CA ASP A 421 -12.66 -6.65 0.56
C ASP A 421 -11.39 -6.98 -0.26
N PRO A 422 -10.30 -7.43 0.39
CA PRO A 422 -9.02 -7.71 -0.28
C PRO A 422 -9.07 -8.87 -1.28
N ARG A 423 -10.19 -9.58 -1.39
CA ARG A 423 -10.49 -10.52 -2.48
C ARG A 423 -10.73 -9.84 -3.83
N GLN A 424 -10.86 -8.52 -3.86
CA GLN A 424 -10.88 -7.72 -5.08
C GLN A 424 -9.52 -7.02 -5.28
N PRO A 425 -8.92 -7.04 -6.48
CA PRO A 425 -7.61 -6.45 -6.70
C PRO A 425 -7.64 -4.92 -6.70
N GLY A 426 -6.49 -4.30 -6.43
CA GLY A 426 -6.29 -2.86 -6.59
C GLY A 426 -5.76 -2.49 -7.98
N PRO A 427 -5.67 -1.17 -8.30
CA PRO A 427 -5.11 -0.73 -9.58
C PRO A 427 -3.63 -1.10 -9.70
N ASN A 428 -2.94 -1.29 -8.56
CA ASN A 428 -1.55 -1.74 -8.52
C ASN A 428 -1.35 -3.16 -9.04
N ASP A 429 -2.35 -4.01 -8.81
CA ASP A 429 -2.37 -5.41 -9.24
C ASP A 429 -2.78 -5.57 -10.70
N LEU A 430 -3.57 -4.64 -11.25
CA LEU A 430 -4.17 -4.82 -12.57
C LEU A 430 -3.40 -4.17 -13.72
N PHE A 431 -2.86 -2.96 -13.57
CA PHE A 431 -2.34 -2.21 -14.73
C PHE A 431 -1.27 -1.16 -14.40
N THR A 432 -0.20 -1.55 -13.69
CA THR A 432 0.89 -0.64 -13.28
C THR A 432 2.07 -0.50 -14.24
N ALA A 433 2.21 -1.40 -15.22
CA ALA A 433 3.36 -1.43 -16.14
C ALA A 433 4.74 -1.63 -15.47
N THR A 434 4.80 -2.37 -14.35
CA THR A 434 6.06 -2.74 -13.68
C THR A 434 6.89 -3.79 -14.46
N ASP A 435 6.33 -4.37 -15.51
CA ASP A 435 7.02 -5.28 -16.46
C ASP A 435 7.83 -4.55 -17.54
N GLY A 436 7.88 -3.21 -17.51
CA GLY A 436 8.56 -2.40 -18.52
C GLY A 436 7.72 -2.06 -19.75
N SER A 437 6.45 -2.48 -19.78
CA SER A 437 5.49 -2.02 -20.80
C SER A 437 5.14 -0.54 -20.63
N VAL A 438 4.44 0.02 -21.62
CA VAL A 438 4.02 1.42 -21.59
C VAL A 438 2.89 1.61 -20.58
N ASN A 439 3.03 2.57 -19.67
CA ASN A 439 2.05 2.83 -18.62
C ASN A 439 0.85 3.68 -19.09
N TYR A 440 -0.01 3.11 -19.93
CA TYR A 440 -1.12 3.85 -20.53
C TYR A 440 -2.11 4.42 -19.51
N PHE A 441 -2.35 3.73 -18.40
CA PHE A 441 -3.40 4.11 -17.45
C PHE A 441 -2.88 4.93 -16.27
N ARG A 442 -1.66 4.73 -15.77
CA ARG A 442 -1.10 5.48 -14.63
C ARG A 442 -0.19 6.65 -15.02
N SER A 443 0.13 6.83 -16.30
CA SER A 443 0.86 8.04 -16.73
C SER A 443 -0.07 9.26 -16.72
N ALA A 444 0.32 10.28 -15.94
CA ALA A 444 -0.36 11.56 -15.91
C ALA A 444 -0.15 12.32 -17.23
N ILE A 445 -1.15 13.09 -17.64
CA ILE A 445 -1.07 13.92 -18.84
C ILE A 445 -0.20 15.14 -18.54
N GLY A 446 0.88 15.33 -19.31
CA GLY A 446 1.74 16.50 -19.20
C GLY A 446 1.01 17.82 -19.44
N ALA A 447 1.61 18.94 -19.01
CA ALA A 447 0.93 20.25 -18.97
C ALA A 447 0.41 20.78 -20.34
N ASN A 448 1.01 20.36 -21.45
CA ASN A 448 0.70 20.88 -22.79
C ASN A 448 0.54 19.75 -23.83
N PRO A 449 -0.50 18.90 -23.71
CA PRO A 449 -0.67 17.80 -24.64
C PRO A 449 -1.10 18.32 -26.01
N ARG A 450 -0.64 17.66 -27.07
CA ARG A 450 -1.11 17.95 -28.43
C ARG A 450 -2.55 17.49 -28.58
N LEU A 451 -3.45 18.41 -28.91
CA LEU A 451 -4.85 18.11 -29.14
C LEU A 451 -5.10 17.57 -30.55
N ASP A 452 -6.08 16.68 -30.65
CA ASP A 452 -6.63 16.22 -31.92
C ASP A 452 -7.23 17.41 -32.69
N ALA A 453 -6.98 17.47 -34.00
CA ALA A 453 -7.53 18.52 -34.85
C ALA A 453 -9.07 18.55 -34.84
N ASN A 454 -9.70 17.40 -34.58
CA ASN A 454 -11.14 17.23 -34.46
C ASN A 454 -11.64 17.29 -33.01
N SER A 455 -10.78 17.57 -32.02
CA SER A 455 -11.15 17.58 -30.59
C SER A 455 -12.44 18.36 -30.31
N ALA A 456 -12.55 19.58 -30.83
CA ALA A 456 -13.75 20.40 -30.67
C ALA A 456 -14.99 19.78 -31.32
N ALA A 457 -14.87 19.18 -32.50
CA ALA A 457 -16.01 18.54 -33.18
C ALA A 457 -16.48 17.28 -32.44
N ILE A 458 -15.55 16.49 -31.90
CA ILE A 458 -15.85 15.31 -31.08
C ILE A 458 -16.57 15.72 -29.80
N VAL A 459 -16.04 16.69 -29.06
CA VAL A 459 -16.61 17.14 -27.78
C VAL A 459 -17.96 17.82 -27.99
N ASN A 460 -18.09 18.67 -29.01
CA ASN A 460 -19.38 19.29 -29.35
C ASN A 460 -20.45 18.27 -29.75
N SER A 461 -20.05 17.12 -30.29
CA SER A 461 -21.01 16.06 -30.65
C SER A 461 -21.72 15.48 -29.43
N MET A 462 -21.10 15.54 -28.24
CA MET A 462 -21.74 15.13 -26.98
C MET A 462 -22.99 15.95 -26.68
N GLY A 463 -23.06 17.21 -27.12
CA GLY A 463 -24.19 18.09 -26.81
C GLY A 463 -24.42 18.21 -25.30
N SER A 464 -25.63 17.87 -24.84
CA SER A 464 -25.98 17.81 -23.42
C SER A 464 -25.78 16.43 -22.79
N ASN A 465 -25.09 15.50 -23.45
CA ASN A 465 -24.89 14.15 -22.96
C ASN A 465 -23.90 14.14 -21.79
N THR A 466 -24.38 13.76 -20.62
CA THR A 466 -23.56 13.44 -19.45
C THR A 466 -23.19 11.96 -19.50
N PRO A 467 -21.89 11.60 -19.43
CA PRO A 467 -21.46 10.23 -19.20
C PRO A 467 -22.14 9.60 -17.99
N ARG A 468 -22.31 8.28 -18.01
CA ARG A 468 -22.92 7.49 -16.95
C ARG A 468 -21.96 6.41 -16.53
N LEU A 469 -21.92 6.11 -15.24
CA LEU A 469 -21.32 4.88 -14.78
C LEU A 469 -22.09 3.69 -15.35
N ASN A 470 -21.38 2.63 -15.67
CA ASN A 470 -22.03 1.37 -16.03
C ASN A 470 -22.91 0.91 -14.84
N GLY A 471 -24.20 0.75 -15.12
CA GLY A 471 -25.14 0.19 -14.15
C GLY A 471 -24.84 -1.27 -13.84
N PRO A 472 -25.52 -1.89 -12.85
CA PRO A 472 -25.26 -3.27 -12.42
C PRO A 472 -25.28 -4.30 -13.56
N GLU A 473 -26.03 -4.02 -14.63
CA GLU A 473 -26.14 -4.85 -15.83
C GLU A 473 -24.92 -4.77 -16.77
N TRP A 474 -24.01 -3.81 -16.59
CA TRP A 474 -22.88 -3.53 -17.49
C TRP A 474 -21.55 -3.40 -16.74
N GLN A 475 -21.53 -3.76 -15.45
CA GLN A 475 -20.34 -3.75 -14.64
C GLN A 475 -19.60 -5.06 -14.78
N ILE A 476 -18.29 -4.99 -14.95
CA ILE A 476 -17.46 -6.19 -14.96
C ILE A 476 -17.15 -6.61 -13.52
N THR A 477 -17.12 -7.90 -13.28
CA THR A 477 -16.67 -8.46 -11.99
C THR A 477 -15.18 -8.74 -12.05
N VAL A 478 -14.42 -8.30 -11.05
CA VAL A 478 -12.96 -8.46 -10.98
C VAL A 478 -12.56 -9.14 -9.67
N PHE A 479 -11.79 -10.23 -9.76
CA PHE A 479 -11.42 -11.06 -8.61
C PHE A 479 -9.93 -11.29 -8.49
N THR A 480 -9.46 -11.40 -7.25
CA THR A 480 -8.14 -11.95 -6.94
C THR A 480 -8.25 -13.47 -6.81
N SER A 481 -7.39 -14.20 -7.53
CA SER A 481 -7.28 -15.65 -7.51
C SER A 481 -5.84 -16.11 -7.24
N SER A 482 -5.68 -17.40 -6.98
CA SER A 482 -4.43 -18.13 -6.85
C SER A 482 -4.49 -19.44 -7.63
N ASN A 483 -3.34 -20.06 -7.87
CA ASN A 483 -3.22 -21.38 -8.47
C ASN A 483 -3.87 -22.50 -7.62
N SER A 484 -4.25 -22.22 -6.36
CA SER A 484 -5.04 -23.11 -5.51
C SER A 484 -6.54 -23.08 -5.80
N ASP A 485 -7.05 -22.05 -6.49
CA ASP A 485 -8.45 -22.00 -6.90
C ASP A 485 -8.72 -23.01 -8.04
N PRO A 486 -9.98 -23.45 -8.22
CA PRO A 486 -10.30 -24.36 -9.31
C PRO A 486 -9.88 -23.79 -10.67
N VAL A 487 -9.15 -24.61 -11.44
CA VAL A 487 -8.78 -24.29 -12.82
C VAL A 487 -9.91 -24.72 -13.75
N TYR A 488 -10.24 -23.84 -14.68
CA TYR A 488 -11.19 -24.08 -15.74
C TYR A 488 -10.51 -23.92 -17.10
N HIS A 489 -10.98 -24.70 -18.07
CA HIS A 489 -10.56 -24.61 -19.46
C HIS A 489 -11.80 -24.27 -20.29
N PRO A 490 -12.16 -22.98 -20.39
CA PRO A 490 -13.39 -22.56 -21.06
C PRO A 490 -13.38 -22.92 -22.53
N GLU A 491 -14.50 -23.45 -23.01
CA GLU A 491 -14.79 -23.48 -24.43
C GLU A 491 -15.34 -22.11 -24.86
N PHE A 492 -14.82 -21.60 -25.97
CA PHE A 492 -15.24 -20.33 -26.56
C PHE A 492 -16.13 -20.58 -27.78
N SER A 493 -17.26 -19.89 -27.85
CA SER A 493 -18.16 -20.00 -29.02
C SER A 493 -17.63 -19.30 -30.25
N GLU A 494 -16.73 -18.33 -30.07
CA GLU A 494 -16.11 -17.56 -31.13
C GLU A 494 -14.75 -18.13 -31.56
N ASP A 495 -14.42 -18.03 -32.86
CA ASP A 495 -13.24 -18.68 -33.46
C ASP A 495 -12.14 -17.71 -33.93
N TRP A 496 -12.30 -16.40 -33.70
CA TRP A 496 -11.39 -15.35 -34.19
C TRP A 496 -10.21 -15.05 -33.23
N GLY A 497 -9.70 -16.09 -32.57
CA GLY A 497 -8.47 -16.04 -31.76
C GLY A 497 -8.68 -15.99 -30.25
N CYS A 498 -9.86 -16.38 -29.74
CA CYS A 498 -10.19 -16.41 -28.31
C CYS A 498 -9.39 -17.47 -27.53
N SER A 499 -8.80 -17.08 -26.40
CA SER A 499 -8.01 -18.00 -25.56
C SER A 499 -7.72 -17.41 -24.19
N VAL A 500 -7.70 -18.25 -23.16
CA VAL A 500 -7.13 -17.93 -21.83
C VAL A 500 -5.83 -18.70 -21.56
N GLY A 501 -5.16 -19.16 -22.62
CA GLY A 501 -3.98 -20.02 -22.54
C GLY A 501 -4.31 -21.40 -21.96
N ASP A 502 -3.46 -21.88 -21.06
CA ASP A 502 -3.56 -23.22 -20.47
C ASP A 502 -4.70 -23.36 -19.44
N GLY A 503 -5.49 -22.32 -19.20
CA GLY A 503 -6.62 -22.34 -18.27
C GLY A 503 -6.69 -21.08 -17.39
N ILE A 504 -7.82 -20.91 -16.73
CA ILE A 504 -8.10 -19.79 -15.84
C ILE A 504 -8.52 -20.32 -14.46
N HIS A 505 -7.82 -19.87 -13.42
CA HIS A 505 -8.20 -20.13 -12.04
C HIS A 505 -9.33 -19.18 -11.66
N ILE A 506 -10.48 -19.70 -11.24
CA ILE A 506 -11.63 -18.88 -10.85
C ILE A 506 -12.05 -19.25 -9.43
N PRO A 507 -11.99 -18.32 -8.46
CA PRO A 507 -12.33 -18.60 -7.06
C PRO A 507 -13.78 -19.05 -6.89
N ASP A 508 -14.04 -19.90 -5.89
CA ASP A 508 -15.36 -20.48 -5.66
C ASP A 508 -16.46 -19.47 -5.28
N TYR A 509 -16.05 -18.28 -4.85
CA TYR A 509 -16.96 -17.20 -4.52
C TYR A 509 -17.23 -16.27 -5.69
N ALA A 510 -16.55 -16.42 -6.83
CA ALA A 510 -16.65 -15.49 -7.96
C ALA A 510 -18.10 -15.43 -8.49
N THR A 511 -18.50 -14.23 -8.88
CA THR A 511 -19.74 -14.00 -9.64
C THR A 511 -19.35 -13.65 -11.07
N ARG A 512 -20.35 -13.46 -11.92
CA ARG A 512 -20.18 -12.79 -13.21
C ARG A 512 -21.15 -11.63 -13.24
N GLU A 513 -20.95 -10.73 -14.17
CA GLU A 513 -21.94 -9.70 -14.51
C GLU A 513 -23.33 -10.31 -14.73
N LEU A 514 -24.38 -9.54 -14.40
CA LEU A 514 -25.76 -10.02 -14.49
C LEU A 514 -26.07 -10.51 -15.91
N PRO A 515 -26.69 -11.70 -16.07
CA PRO A 515 -27.14 -12.13 -17.38
C PRO A 515 -28.25 -11.22 -17.89
N SER A 516 -28.18 -10.90 -19.18
CA SER A 516 -29.13 -10.18 -20.04
C SER A 516 -30.19 -9.29 -19.33
N PRO A 517 -30.17 -7.96 -19.58
CA PRO A 517 -29.20 -7.26 -20.41
C PRO A 517 -27.82 -7.26 -19.71
N GLY A 518 -26.74 -7.43 -20.49
CA GLY A 518 -25.35 -7.46 -19.98
C GLY A 518 -24.40 -8.24 -20.89
N ASP A 519 -23.09 -8.05 -20.70
CA ASP A 519 -21.99 -8.67 -21.47
C ASP A 519 -21.37 -9.88 -20.77
N GLU A 520 -21.82 -10.17 -19.53
CA GLU A 520 -21.50 -11.38 -18.78
C GLU A 520 -19.99 -11.56 -18.53
N TRP A 521 -19.26 -10.48 -18.22
CA TRP A 521 -17.83 -10.57 -17.97
C TRP A 521 -17.46 -11.22 -16.63
N ILE A 522 -16.34 -11.94 -16.64
CA ILE A 522 -15.54 -12.24 -15.45
C ILE A 522 -14.08 -11.95 -15.74
N VAL A 523 -13.42 -11.22 -14.83
CA VAL A 523 -12.01 -10.89 -14.88
C VAL A 523 -11.33 -11.41 -13.63
N VAL A 524 -10.20 -12.08 -13.80
CA VAL A 524 -9.42 -12.65 -12.71
C VAL A 524 -7.98 -12.19 -12.79
N TYR A 525 -7.53 -11.53 -11.73
CA TYR A 525 -6.13 -11.36 -11.41
C TYR A 525 -5.65 -12.57 -10.62
N ASN A 526 -4.75 -13.36 -11.18
CA ASN A 526 -4.11 -14.45 -10.46
C ASN A 526 -2.78 -13.97 -9.87
N LYS A 527 -2.71 -13.95 -8.54
CA LYS A 527 -1.57 -13.43 -7.79
C LYS A 527 -0.33 -14.33 -7.87
N ASP A 528 -0.47 -15.59 -8.28
CA ASP A 528 0.61 -16.57 -8.31
C ASP A 528 1.31 -16.62 -9.66
N ASP A 529 0.53 -16.70 -10.75
CA ASP A 529 1.07 -16.68 -12.12
C ASP A 529 1.25 -15.25 -12.69
N LYS A 530 0.80 -14.24 -11.93
CA LYS A 530 0.86 -12.81 -12.28
C LYS A 530 0.18 -12.49 -13.62
N THR A 531 -0.94 -13.16 -13.91
CA THR A 531 -1.77 -12.87 -15.09
C THR A 531 -3.09 -12.22 -14.73
N VAL A 532 -3.62 -11.43 -15.66
CA VAL A 532 -5.01 -11.02 -15.71
C VAL A 532 -5.66 -11.76 -16.87
N LYS A 533 -6.64 -12.60 -16.55
CA LYS A 533 -7.40 -13.42 -17.50
C LYS A 533 -8.86 -13.01 -17.46
N SER A 534 -9.52 -13.06 -18.61
CA SER A 534 -10.93 -12.67 -18.71
C SER A 534 -11.72 -13.60 -19.61
N ILE A 535 -13.01 -13.74 -19.29
CA ILE A 535 -14.01 -14.42 -20.11
C ILE A 535 -15.13 -13.42 -20.35
N TRP A 536 -15.49 -13.22 -21.62
CA TRP A 536 -16.67 -12.50 -22.07
C TRP A 536 -17.78 -13.48 -22.44
N GLY A 537 -19.05 -13.12 -22.23
CA GLY A 537 -20.17 -14.05 -22.43
C GLY A 537 -20.12 -15.22 -21.43
N ALA A 538 -19.58 -14.98 -20.24
CA ALA A 538 -19.24 -16.04 -19.30
C ALA A 538 -20.50 -16.75 -18.82
N SER A 539 -20.51 -18.07 -18.86
CA SER A 539 -21.60 -18.90 -18.33
C SER A 539 -21.02 -20.08 -17.57
N LYS A 540 -21.72 -20.52 -16.52
CA LYS A 540 -21.33 -21.71 -15.73
C LYS A 540 -22.39 -22.80 -15.87
N ALA A 541 -22.03 -23.91 -16.51
CA ALA A 541 -22.91 -25.05 -16.74
C ALA A 541 -22.23 -26.36 -16.35
N SER A 542 -22.94 -27.23 -15.62
CA SER A 542 -22.42 -28.53 -15.15
C SER A 542 -21.08 -28.46 -14.41
N GLY A 543 -20.83 -27.33 -13.72
CA GLY A 543 -19.59 -27.07 -12.99
C GLY A 543 -18.48 -26.41 -13.80
N SER A 544 -18.59 -26.31 -15.13
CA SER A 544 -17.57 -25.69 -15.99
C SER A 544 -17.94 -24.27 -16.39
N TRP A 545 -16.94 -23.39 -16.45
CA TRP A 545 -17.06 -22.06 -17.03
C TRP A 545 -16.80 -22.11 -18.54
N ASN A 546 -17.65 -21.47 -19.33
CA ASN A 546 -17.52 -21.27 -20.77
C ASN A 546 -17.73 -19.79 -21.11
N GLY A 547 -17.45 -19.38 -22.33
CA GLY A 547 -17.70 -18.00 -22.75
C GLY A 547 -17.86 -17.84 -24.26
N SER A 548 -18.09 -16.61 -24.68
CA SER A 548 -18.00 -16.22 -26.08
C SER A 548 -16.55 -16.05 -26.50
N CYS A 549 -15.76 -15.30 -25.72
CA CYS A 549 -14.33 -15.11 -25.98
C CYS A 549 -13.55 -14.91 -24.67
N GLY A 550 -12.22 -14.86 -24.75
CA GLY A 550 -11.36 -14.58 -23.61
C GLY A 550 -9.95 -14.19 -24.00
N GLY A 551 -9.20 -13.67 -23.03
CA GLY A 551 -7.84 -13.16 -23.23
C GLY A 551 -7.00 -13.10 -21.96
N THR A 552 -5.68 -13.04 -22.16
CA THR A 552 -4.65 -13.09 -21.12
C THR A 552 -3.64 -11.95 -21.26
N TRP A 553 -3.38 -11.25 -20.17
CA TRP A 553 -2.35 -10.23 -20.01
C TRP A 553 -1.47 -10.50 -18.79
N PRO A 554 -0.23 -9.98 -18.76
CA PRO A 554 0.52 -9.83 -17.52
C PRO A 554 -0.14 -8.79 -16.61
N ALA A 555 -0.31 -9.12 -15.35
CA ALA A 555 -0.88 -8.23 -14.32
C ALA A 555 -0.01 -6.99 -14.07
N ALA A 556 1.30 -7.14 -14.25
CA ALA A 556 2.29 -6.07 -14.19
C ALA A 556 2.33 -5.20 -15.45
N SER A 557 1.47 -5.42 -16.44
CA SER A 557 1.49 -4.65 -17.69
C SER A 557 0.79 -3.30 -17.57
N GLY A 558 0.94 -2.43 -18.57
CA GLY A 558 0.18 -1.19 -18.69
C GLY A 558 -1.19 -1.37 -19.33
N GLY A 559 -1.71 -2.59 -19.42
CA GLY A 559 -3.06 -2.92 -19.91
C GLY A 559 -3.28 -2.73 -21.42
N GLY A 560 -2.27 -2.27 -22.17
CA GLY A 560 -2.35 -2.06 -23.61
C GLY A 560 -2.38 -3.35 -24.43
N THR A 561 -2.79 -3.24 -25.69
CA THR A 561 -2.89 -4.39 -26.61
C THR A 561 -1.54 -5.10 -26.85
N GLU A 562 -0.43 -4.36 -26.81
CA GLU A 562 0.91 -4.92 -27.04
C GLU A 562 1.40 -5.85 -25.93
N SER A 563 0.86 -5.73 -24.73
CA SER A 563 1.22 -6.57 -23.59
C SER A 563 0.46 -7.89 -23.59
N LYS A 564 -0.48 -8.08 -24.54
CA LYS A 564 -1.33 -9.26 -24.63
C LYS A 564 -0.50 -10.52 -24.81
N THR A 565 -0.73 -11.50 -23.96
CA THR A 565 -0.09 -12.82 -24.04
C THR A 565 -0.84 -13.73 -25.01
N SER A 566 -2.17 -13.77 -24.94
CA SER A 566 -3.02 -14.59 -25.80
C SER A 566 -4.48 -14.09 -25.80
N GLY A 567 -5.27 -14.59 -26.74
CA GLY A 567 -6.70 -14.33 -26.79
C GLY A 567 -7.07 -12.94 -27.32
N VAL A 568 -8.25 -12.47 -26.94
CA VAL A 568 -8.76 -11.12 -27.21
C VAL A 568 -9.38 -10.56 -25.93
N GLY A 569 -9.22 -9.25 -25.73
CA GLY A 569 -9.76 -8.53 -24.58
C GLY A 569 -11.06 -7.83 -24.95
N THR A 570 -11.16 -6.53 -24.67
CA THR A 570 -12.35 -5.71 -24.98
C THR A 570 -12.54 -5.43 -26.49
N GLY A 571 -13.57 -4.67 -26.85
CA GLY A 571 -13.76 -4.11 -28.20
C GLY A 571 -12.55 -3.36 -28.76
N ALA A 572 -11.70 -2.79 -27.89
CA ALA A 572 -10.42 -2.17 -28.23
C ALA A 572 -9.20 -3.11 -28.20
N GLU A 573 -9.37 -4.38 -27.81
CA GLU A 573 -8.30 -5.37 -27.62
C GLU A 573 -7.29 -4.96 -26.53
N VAL A 574 -7.77 -4.28 -25.49
CA VAL A 574 -7.02 -4.00 -24.26
C VAL A 574 -7.42 -4.98 -23.15
N GLN A 575 -6.62 -5.02 -22.08
CA GLN A 575 -6.92 -5.84 -20.92
C GLN A 575 -8.29 -5.47 -20.31
N ALA A 576 -9.16 -6.45 -20.12
CA ALA A 576 -10.41 -6.25 -19.39
C ALA A 576 -10.12 -5.84 -17.93
N GLY A 577 -10.86 -4.85 -17.41
CA GLY A 577 -10.58 -4.26 -16.10
C GLY A 577 -9.64 -3.06 -16.12
N ALA A 578 -8.88 -2.85 -17.19
CA ALA A 578 -8.01 -1.69 -17.28
C ALA A 578 -8.81 -0.38 -17.40
N GLY A 579 -8.54 0.56 -16.48
CA GLY A 579 -9.21 1.85 -16.43
C GLY A 579 -10.61 1.83 -15.80
N PHE A 580 -11.07 0.69 -15.28
CA PHE A 580 -12.32 0.65 -14.51
C PHE A 580 -12.10 1.25 -13.12
N ILE A 581 -13.09 1.98 -12.60
CA ILE A 581 -13.08 2.43 -11.21
C ILE A 581 -13.24 1.21 -10.30
N LEU A 582 -12.31 1.00 -9.38
CA LEU A 582 -12.28 -0.16 -8.50
C LEU A 582 -12.84 0.16 -7.12
N ASN A 583 -13.46 -0.84 -6.47
CA ASN A 583 -13.97 -0.71 -5.10
C ASN A 583 -12.88 -0.31 -4.09
N SER A 584 -11.63 -0.72 -4.31
CA SER A 584 -10.47 -0.31 -3.51
C SER A 584 -10.24 1.21 -3.56
N GLU A 585 -10.46 1.85 -4.72
CA GLU A 585 -10.22 3.27 -4.92
C GLU A 585 -11.28 4.14 -4.25
N ILE A 586 -12.50 3.61 -4.11
CA ILE A 586 -13.56 4.23 -3.32
C ILE A 586 -13.17 4.29 -1.84
N SER A 587 -12.53 3.23 -1.33
CA SER A 587 -12.04 3.20 0.05
C SER A 587 -10.86 4.15 0.30
N THR A 588 -10.00 4.36 -0.70
CA THR A 588 -8.85 5.28 -0.61
C THR A 588 -9.20 6.71 -1.00
N GLY A 589 -10.41 6.97 -1.50
CA GLY A 589 -10.86 8.31 -1.88
C GLY A 589 -10.19 8.91 -3.12
N ALA A 590 -9.44 8.11 -3.90
CA ALA A 590 -8.69 8.59 -5.04
C ALA A 590 -8.62 7.56 -6.17
N ILE A 591 -8.83 8.02 -7.42
CA ILE A 591 -8.64 7.23 -8.64
C ILE A 591 -7.36 7.73 -9.31
N GLU A 592 -6.31 6.91 -9.26
CA GLU A 592 -4.96 7.28 -9.69
C GLU A 592 -4.59 6.76 -11.08
N HIS A 593 -5.60 6.58 -11.91
CA HIS A 593 -5.44 6.13 -13.27
C HIS A 593 -6.49 6.78 -14.15
N ALA A 594 -6.33 6.60 -15.44
CA ALA A 594 -7.32 7.04 -16.37
C ALA A 594 -8.47 6.09 -16.56
N LEU A 595 -9.62 6.65 -16.88
CA LEU A 595 -10.87 5.93 -16.89
C LEU A 595 -11.13 5.24 -18.23
N TYR A 596 -11.86 4.13 -18.15
CA TYR A 596 -12.43 3.45 -19.29
C TYR A 596 -13.70 4.17 -19.75
N PHE A 597 -13.79 4.51 -21.04
CA PHE A 597 -14.97 5.10 -21.66
C PHE A 597 -15.53 4.25 -22.78
N THR A 598 -16.85 4.27 -22.94
CA THR A 598 -17.54 3.80 -24.15
C THR A 598 -18.09 4.95 -24.98
N SER A 599 -18.22 4.72 -26.28
CA SER A 599 -18.72 5.72 -27.23
C SER A 599 -19.61 5.08 -28.29
N ARG A 600 -20.77 5.67 -28.58
CA ARG A 600 -21.62 5.25 -29.71
C ARG A 600 -21.07 5.70 -31.07
N THR A 601 -20.16 6.66 -31.08
CA THR A 601 -19.63 7.32 -32.29
C THR A 601 -18.15 7.01 -32.49
N THR A 602 -17.72 5.81 -32.16
CA THR A 602 -16.34 5.35 -32.39
C THR A 602 -16.03 5.28 -33.88
N CYS A 603 -14.84 5.77 -34.25
CA CYS A 603 -14.36 5.69 -35.63
C CYS A 603 -13.92 4.26 -35.99
N SER A 604 -13.80 3.97 -37.28
CA SER A 604 -13.19 2.72 -37.77
C SER A 604 -11.68 2.65 -37.57
N ASN A 605 -11.01 3.78 -37.33
CA ASN A 605 -9.59 3.81 -36.97
C ASN A 605 -9.40 3.82 -35.44
N PHE A 606 -8.22 3.41 -35.02
CA PHE A 606 -7.84 3.31 -33.61
C PHE A 606 -6.42 3.83 -33.37
N ARG A 607 -6.09 4.03 -32.09
CA ARG A 607 -4.79 4.47 -31.59
C ARG A 607 -4.46 3.70 -30.31
N LYS A 608 -3.19 3.64 -29.96
CA LYS A 608 -2.76 3.05 -28.69
C LYS A 608 -3.48 3.71 -27.49
N PRO A 609 -3.87 2.93 -26.45
CA PRO A 609 -3.54 1.53 -26.22
C PRO A 609 -4.33 0.50 -27.03
N ALA A 610 -5.35 0.92 -27.79
CA ALA A 610 -6.19 0.01 -28.57
C ALA A 610 -5.40 -0.68 -29.70
N GLY A 611 -5.74 -1.94 -29.95
CA GLY A 611 -5.24 -2.77 -31.06
C GLY A 611 -6.20 -2.88 -32.23
N LYS A 612 -7.48 -2.57 -32.00
CA LYS A 612 -8.54 -2.58 -33.01
C LYS A 612 -9.61 -1.53 -32.70
N SER A 613 -10.56 -1.39 -33.62
CA SER A 613 -11.84 -0.72 -33.39
C SER A 613 -12.96 -1.61 -33.93
N ASP A 614 -14.03 -1.77 -33.16
CA ASP A 614 -15.33 -2.28 -33.61
C ASP A 614 -16.31 -1.14 -33.98
N GLY A 615 -15.85 0.11 -33.94
CA GLY A 615 -16.57 1.28 -34.39
C GLY A 615 -16.66 1.39 -35.91
N GLY A 616 -17.76 1.96 -36.40
CA GLY A 616 -18.01 2.17 -37.83
C GLY A 616 -18.37 3.61 -38.21
N THR A 617 -18.30 4.54 -37.26
CA THR A 617 -18.73 5.92 -37.49
C THR A 617 -17.70 6.69 -38.31
N SER A 618 -18.16 7.52 -39.24
CA SER A 618 -17.30 8.36 -40.08
C SER A 618 -17.58 9.84 -39.85
N GLY A 619 -16.59 10.71 -40.10
CA GLY A 619 -16.72 12.16 -40.01
C GLY A 619 -15.89 12.76 -38.88
N SER A 620 -15.88 14.08 -38.77
CA SER A 620 -15.04 14.80 -37.78
C SER A 620 -15.54 14.66 -36.34
N SER A 621 -16.75 14.17 -36.11
CA SER A 621 -17.30 13.95 -34.77
C SER A 621 -17.05 12.56 -34.22
N CYS A 622 -16.55 11.61 -35.02
CA CYS A 622 -16.24 10.29 -34.51
C CYS A 622 -14.98 10.34 -33.63
N VAL A 623 -14.93 9.52 -32.58
CA VAL A 623 -13.77 9.40 -31.70
C VAL A 623 -13.00 8.11 -32.00
N PRO A 624 -11.70 8.14 -32.33
CA PRO A 624 -10.94 6.92 -32.55
C PRO A 624 -10.94 6.03 -31.31
N MET A 625 -11.03 4.71 -31.50
CA MET A 625 -10.83 3.78 -30.39
C MET A 625 -9.41 3.94 -29.82
N GLY A 626 -9.26 3.93 -28.51
CA GLY A 626 -8.03 4.26 -27.79
C GLY A 626 -7.71 5.75 -27.73
N ALA A 627 -8.56 6.64 -28.23
CA ALA A 627 -8.34 8.08 -28.06
C ALA A 627 -8.38 8.46 -26.58
N ARG A 628 -7.39 9.25 -26.14
CA ARG A 628 -7.30 9.79 -24.79
C ARG A 628 -8.11 11.08 -24.69
N LEU A 629 -9.07 11.07 -23.79
CA LEU A 629 -9.88 12.20 -23.35
C LEU A 629 -9.23 12.80 -22.10
N GLN A 630 -9.32 14.11 -21.95
CA GLN A 630 -8.91 14.81 -20.74
C GLN A 630 -9.94 15.89 -20.43
N LEU A 631 -10.31 16.05 -19.17
CA LEU A 631 -11.04 17.24 -18.75
C LEU A 631 -10.07 18.42 -18.67
N ASP A 632 -10.45 19.59 -19.18
CA ASP A 632 -9.60 20.77 -19.13
C ASP A 632 -9.04 20.98 -17.70
N PRO A 633 -7.70 21.05 -17.51
CA PRO A 633 -7.08 21.24 -16.19
C PRO A 633 -7.48 22.54 -15.48
N SER A 634 -8.10 23.49 -16.18
CA SER A 634 -8.66 24.71 -15.59
C SER A 634 -10.04 24.51 -14.94
N VAL A 635 -10.66 23.34 -15.11
CA VAL A 635 -11.90 23.02 -14.40
C VAL A 635 -11.61 22.97 -12.90
N ASP A 636 -12.36 23.74 -12.13
CA ASP A 636 -12.33 23.64 -10.68
C ASP A 636 -13.18 22.42 -10.27
N CYS A 637 -12.57 21.23 -10.38
CA CYS A 637 -13.21 19.96 -10.05
C CYS A 637 -13.66 19.89 -8.62
N ALA A 638 -12.85 20.51 -7.79
CA ALA A 638 -13.04 20.51 -6.39
C ALA A 638 -14.21 21.53 -6.14
N GLY A 639 -14.28 22.72 -6.74
CA GLY A 639 -15.36 23.71 -6.55
C GLY A 639 -16.72 23.37 -7.19
N LEU A 640 -16.96 22.14 -7.64
CA LEU A 640 -18.24 21.70 -8.22
C LEU A 640 -19.35 21.68 -7.15
N ALA A 641 -20.10 22.77 -7.06
CA ALA A 641 -21.21 22.92 -6.12
C ALA A 641 -22.29 21.84 -6.38
N GLY A 642 -22.63 21.07 -5.35
CA GLY A 642 -23.62 19.99 -5.41
C GLY A 642 -23.06 18.62 -5.82
N ALA A 643 -21.80 18.55 -6.26
CA ALA A 643 -21.18 17.28 -6.66
C ALA A 643 -20.82 16.39 -5.47
N SER A 644 -20.98 15.08 -5.64
CA SER A 644 -20.60 14.07 -4.64
C SER A 644 -19.07 13.87 -4.55
N SER A 645 -18.60 13.06 -3.60
CA SER A 645 -17.19 12.68 -3.48
C SER A 645 -16.71 11.88 -4.68
N GLY A 646 -17.47 10.86 -5.07
CA GLY A 646 -17.14 10.05 -6.24
C GLY A 646 -17.15 10.87 -7.53
N GLU A 647 -18.09 11.82 -7.67
CA GLU A 647 -18.10 12.71 -8.83
C GLU A 647 -16.82 13.54 -8.93
N LYS A 648 -16.30 14.04 -7.81
CA LYS A 648 -15.07 14.81 -7.81
C LYS A 648 -13.82 13.97 -7.97
N MET A 649 -13.80 12.75 -7.44
CA MET A 649 -12.76 11.77 -7.72
C MET A 649 -12.63 11.55 -9.23
N ILE A 650 -13.76 11.34 -9.92
CA ILE A 650 -13.80 11.19 -11.37
C ILE A 650 -13.34 12.47 -12.08
N CYS A 651 -13.75 13.65 -11.61
CA CYS A 651 -13.32 14.92 -12.17
C CYS A 651 -11.79 15.07 -12.11
N VAL A 652 -11.18 14.87 -10.94
CA VAL A 652 -9.73 14.97 -10.73
C VAL A 652 -8.98 13.93 -11.56
N ALA A 653 -9.46 12.68 -11.59
CA ALA A 653 -8.87 11.63 -12.42
C ALA A 653 -8.90 12.01 -13.91
N MET A 654 -10.00 12.59 -14.38
CA MET A 654 -10.15 13.05 -15.76
C MET A 654 -9.25 14.25 -16.11
N GLN A 655 -8.87 15.09 -15.15
CA GLN A 655 -7.89 16.16 -15.38
C GLN A 655 -6.46 15.61 -15.44
N LYS A 656 -6.09 14.80 -14.45
CA LYS A 656 -4.71 14.35 -14.24
C LYS A 656 -4.33 13.22 -15.17
N TYR A 657 -5.16 12.18 -15.26
CA TYR A 657 -4.89 11.00 -16.06
C TYR A 657 -5.73 10.96 -17.33
N GLY A 658 -6.97 11.46 -17.30
CA GLY A 658 -7.89 11.42 -18.43
C GLY A 658 -8.70 10.12 -18.51
N GLY A 659 -9.15 9.76 -19.70
CA GLY A 659 -9.84 8.49 -19.96
C GLY A 659 -9.65 8.02 -21.40
N TYR A 660 -9.61 6.72 -21.65
CA TYR A 660 -9.58 6.19 -23.02
C TYR A 660 -10.96 5.73 -23.45
N VAL A 661 -11.34 6.04 -24.70
CA VAL A 661 -12.46 5.35 -25.34
C VAL A 661 -12.01 3.95 -25.74
N LEU A 662 -12.59 2.90 -25.15
CA LEU A 662 -12.10 1.52 -25.28
C LEU A 662 -13.17 0.51 -25.71
N ASP A 663 -14.37 0.99 -26.01
CA ASP A 663 -15.43 0.18 -26.58
C ASP A 663 -16.52 1.01 -27.27
N SER A 664 -17.24 0.36 -28.19
CA SER A 664 -18.34 0.94 -28.96
C SER A 664 -19.67 0.65 -28.28
N GLY A 665 -20.24 1.64 -27.58
CA GLY A 665 -21.47 1.41 -26.84
C GLY A 665 -22.00 2.63 -26.10
N GLY A 666 -23.08 2.38 -25.34
CA GLY A 666 -23.74 3.37 -24.49
C GLY A 666 -24.70 4.32 -25.22
N PRO A 667 -25.43 5.16 -24.46
CA PRO A 667 -26.53 5.96 -25.00
C PRO A 667 -26.09 7.17 -25.82
N GLY A 668 -24.79 7.53 -25.79
CA GLY A 668 -24.31 8.79 -26.36
C GLY A 668 -22.90 8.74 -26.96
N PRO A 669 -22.43 9.86 -27.54
CA PRO A 669 -21.15 9.93 -28.25
C PRO A 669 -19.93 9.66 -27.38
N ILE A 670 -19.92 10.07 -26.11
CA ILE A 670 -18.94 9.65 -25.09
C ILE A 670 -19.79 9.45 -23.84
N SER A 671 -19.96 8.20 -23.39
CA SER A 671 -21.10 7.88 -22.53
C SER A 671 -20.80 6.94 -21.36
N GLY A 672 -20.40 5.69 -21.55
CA GLY A 672 -20.18 4.78 -20.42
C GLY A 672 -18.85 5.05 -19.72
N ILE A 673 -18.82 4.94 -18.40
CA ILE A 673 -17.61 4.87 -17.57
C ILE A 673 -17.60 3.51 -16.87
N GLY A 674 -16.51 2.78 -17.03
CA GLY A 674 -16.36 1.43 -16.46
C GLY A 674 -16.19 1.45 -14.94
N VAL A 675 -16.92 0.58 -14.23
CA VAL A 675 -16.82 0.38 -12.78
C VAL A 675 -16.78 -1.13 -12.48
N ALA A 676 -15.94 -1.54 -11.53
CA ALA A 676 -15.92 -2.92 -11.04
C ALA A 676 -17.15 -3.16 -10.16
N GLY A 677 -18.03 -4.06 -10.58
CA GLY A 677 -19.39 -4.09 -10.07
C GLY A 677 -19.64 -4.84 -8.78
N ASP A 678 -18.87 -5.90 -8.53
CA ASP A 678 -19.22 -6.89 -7.50
C ASP A 678 -18.89 -6.38 -6.09
N ASP A 679 -19.87 -5.80 -5.39
CA ASP A 679 -19.72 -5.46 -3.97
C ASP A 679 -19.79 -6.74 -3.11
N LEU A 680 -18.63 -7.22 -2.64
CA LEU A 680 -18.54 -8.46 -1.84
C LEU A 680 -19.29 -8.38 -0.50
N THR A 681 -19.68 -7.18 -0.06
CA THR A 681 -20.44 -6.95 1.17
C THR A 681 -21.96 -7.02 0.99
N ASP A 682 -22.45 -7.08 -0.26
CA ASP A 682 -23.89 -7.13 -0.52
C ASP A 682 -24.52 -8.45 -0.03
N PRO A 683 -25.51 -8.43 0.88
CA PRO A 683 -26.19 -9.63 1.34
C PRO A 683 -27.01 -10.35 0.24
N ASN A 684 -27.35 -9.68 -0.86
CA ASN A 684 -28.05 -10.27 -2.00
C ASN A 684 -27.11 -10.92 -3.02
N ARG A 685 -25.79 -10.78 -2.81
CA ARG A 685 -24.78 -11.43 -3.63
C ARG A 685 -24.90 -12.94 -3.52
N ALA A 686 -24.91 -13.61 -4.66
CA ALA A 686 -24.97 -15.06 -4.76
C ALA A 686 -23.84 -15.53 -5.70
N PRO A 687 -22.82 -16.27 -5.21
CA PRO A 687 -21.76 -16.80 -6.05
C PRO A 687 -22.31 -17.45 -7.33
N TRP A 688 -21.65 -17.17 -8.45
CA TRP A 688 -22.02 -17.63 -9.80
C TRP A 688 -23.33 -17.08 -10.38
N GLN A 689 -24.18 -16.44 -9.57
CA GLN A 689 -25.54 -16.07 -9.94
C GLN A 689 -25.74 -14.56 -10.01
N THR A 690 -25.51 -13.88 -8.89
CA THR A 690 -25.85 -12.47 -8.71
C THR A 690 -24.63 -11.74 -8.14
N PRO A 691 -23.98 -10.84 -8.89
CA PRO A 691 -22.96 -9.96 -8.34
C PRO A 691 -23.60 -9.04 -7.30
N GLY A 692 -22.83 -8.64 -6.29
CA GLY A 692 -23.28 -7.64 -5.33
C GLY A 692 -23.39 -6.28 -6.02
N ASP A 693 -24.39 -5.50 -5.64
CA ASP A 693 -24.64 -4.18 -6.21
C ASP A 693 -24.00 -3.10 -5.34
N GLY A 694 -22.90 -2.50 -5.82
CA GLY A 694 -22.25 -1.38 -5.13
C GLY A 694 -23.02 -0.07 -5.20
N MET A 695 -23.99 0.07 -6.13
CA MET A 695 -24.79 1.28 -6.34
C MET A 695 -26.08 1.30 -5.52
N ARG A 696 -26.47 0.17 -4.92
CA ARG A 696 -27.62 0.07 -4.01
C ARG A 696 -27.49 1.04 -2.83
N PRO A 697 -28.59 1.45 -2.18
CA PRO A 697 -28.53 2.22 -0.95
C PRO A 697 -27.59 1.58 0.09
N GLY A 698 -26.54 2.33 0.48
CA GLY A 698 -25.51 1.88 1.43
C GLY A 698 -24.45 0.93 0.86
N GLY A 699 -24.46 0.65 -0.44
CA GLY A 699 -23.37 -0.02 -1.16
C GLY A 699 -22.15 0.91 -1.34
N ILE A 700 -21.00 0.32 -1.65
CA ILE A 700 -19.71 1.05 -1.66
C ILE A 700 -19.68 2.26 -2.62
N LEU A 701 -20.23 2.15 -3.83
CA LEU A 701 -20.31 3.25 -4.79
C LEU A 701 -21.37 4.28 -4.39
N ASN A 702 -22.52 3.81 -3.88
CA ASN A 702 -23.59 4.69 -3.41
C ASN A 702 -23.15 5.60 -2.28
N LYS A 703 -22.28 5.12 -1.37
CA LYS A 703 -21.73 5.90 -0.25
C LYS A 703 -20.97 7.14 -0.70
N VAL A 704 -20.38 7.12 -1.90
CA VAL A 704 -19.70 8.28 -2.50
C VAL A 704 -20.55 8.99 -3.56
N GLY A 705 -21.86 8.73 -3.59
CA GLY A 705 -22.82 9.35 -4.51
C GLY A 705 -22.76 8.83 -5.94
N LEU A 706 -22.10 7.70 -6.17
CA LEU A 706 -22.02 7.03 -7.47
C LEU A 706 -23.13 5.99 -7.60
N ASP A 707 -24.37 6.45 -7.68
CA ASP A 707 -25.59 5.62 -7.69
C ASP A 707 -26.02 5.12 -9.10
N GLY A 708 -25.20 5.36 -10.12
CA GLY A 708 -25.49 4.99 -11.52
C GLY A 708 -26.50 5.91 -12.23
N SER A 709 -27.06 6.91 -11.56
CA SER A 709 -27.96 7.88 -12.18
C SER A 709 -27.21 8.87 -13.08
N THR A 710 -27.94 9.57 -13.96
CA THR A 710 -27.36 10.71 -14.71
C THR A 710 -26.99 11.89 -13.81
N ALA A 711 -27.61 12.00 -12.64
CA ALA A 711 -27.35 13.09 -11.71
C ALA A 711 -25.96 12.93 -11.07
N ALA A 712 -25.51 11.68 -10.87
CA ALA A 712 -24.24 11.35 -10.22
C ALA A 712 -23.00 11.97 -10.88
N LEU A 713 -23.08 12.34 -12.16
CA LEU A 713 -21.96 12.93 -12.92
C LEU A 713 -22.34 14.26 -13.60
N SER A 714 -23.46 14.88 -13.20
CA SER A 714 -24.05 16.03 -13.89
C SER A 714 -23.36 17.37 -13.63
N HIS A 715 -22.56 17.48 -12.57
CA HIS A 715 -21.85 18.69 -12.20
C HIS A 715 -20.50 18.81 -12.93
N ILE A 716 -19.91 17.69 -13.36
CA ILE A 716 -18.68 17.73 -14.17
C ILE A 716 -18.99 18.43 -15.51
N PRO A 717 -18.22 19.47 -15.90
CA PRO A 717 -18.44 20.19 -17.15
C PRO A 717 -17.86 19.40 -18.34
N TRP A 718 -18.55 18.33 -18.74
CA TRP A 718 -18.13 17.42 -19.82
C TRP A 718 -17.94 18.11 -21.18
N ASN A 719 -18.55 19.27 -21.39
CA ASN A 719 -18.31 20.11 -22.57
C ASN A 719 -16.89 20.74 -22.61
N LYS A 720 -16.13 20.67 -21.50
CA LYS A 720 -14.72 21.07 -21.41
C LYS A 720 -13.76 19.89 -21.58
N LEU A 721 -14.24 18.75 -22.07
CA LEU A 721 -13.35 17.69 -22.50
C LEU A 721 -12.47 18.16 -23.67
N ARG A 722 -11.31 17.54 -23.79
CA ARG A 722 -10.42 17.67 -24.95
C ARG A 722 -9.88 16.29 -25.33
N VAL A 723 -9.76 16.05 -26.63
CA VAL A 723 -9.24 14.79 -27.19
C VAL A 723 -7.80 15.01 -27.60
N LEU A 724 -6.91 14.10 -27.21
CA LEU A 724 -5.49 14.17 -27.51
C LEU A 724 -5.20 13.55 -28.89
N ALA A 725 -4.30 14.15 -29.67
CA ALA A 725 -3.95 13.69 -31.02
C ALA A 725 -3.21 12.36 -31.01
N SER A 726 -2.33 12.17 -30.03
CA SER A 726 -1.53 10.97 -29.85
C SER A 726 -1.08 10.91 -28.40
N TRP A 727 -1.25 9.76 -27.76
CA TRP A 727 -0.78 9.51 -26.41
C TRP A 727 -0.11 8.14 -26.40
N ASN A 728 1.17 8.11 -26.05
CA ASN A 728 2.00 6.91 -26.03
C ASN A 728 2.36 6.50 -24.59
N GLY A 729 1.57 6.94 -23.59
CA GLY A 729 1.81 6.63 -22.19
C GLY A 729 3.00 7.36 -21.56
N GLN A 730 3.52 8.43 -22.19
CA GLN A 730 4.60 9.29 -21.67
C GLN A 730 4.32 10.77 -21.88
#